data_AF-V9DBV5-F1
#
_entry.id   AF-V9DBV5-F1
#
_cell.length_a   1.000
_cell.length_b   1.000
_cell.length_c   1.000
_cell.angle_alpha   90.00
_cell.angle_beta   90.00
_cell.angle_gamma   90.00
#
_symmetry.space_group_name_H-M   'P 1'
#
loop_
_entity.id
_entity.type
_entity.pdbx_description
1 polymer ?
#
loop_
_entity_poly.entity_id
_entity_poly.type
_entity_poly.pdbx_seq_one_letter_code
_entity_poly.pdbx_strand_id
1 'polypeptide(L)'
;MSRTELQHSDSMEREDPQNEGKKKQKSRRPANTAFRQQRLKAWQPILTPKTVLPIFFAVGIIFAPIGGLLLWASASIQELRIDYTDCNATATNQFTQIPESKVHSSFKNSNSTVRPQWKRTLNTTTPPWSVTIPNTPVCTLQFDIPNDIGPPVYLYYRLTNFYQNHRRYVKSLDTDQLSGDFISNSTIHDSACNPIKTNNEGKAYYPCGLIANSIFNDTLNSPRLVNAAGNEPAQPYRMTNRSIAWSSDASLYKRTKYTNFDVAPPPNWVKRYPDGYTAENPIPDLSEYEEFQVWMRTAGLPTFSKLALRNDNETMTAGIYQMEIYDFFPVTVYDGTKSILISTRSVVGGKNSFLGIAYVAIGGLCIVLGALFTVAHLIRPRKLGDHTYLSWNNASPATGIAKYRPINRSCGAPPPTAELLATHQFLQENEPLENELWNISSIEYRHSSSLSRRQALIPLFIIDTYMHIVSDTATSSPSSPNYISDSMIQNQFEYLAQAYTNASIGYRLAGVTRVTNDTWASNGDDLAMKRALRRGTYSSLNIYYQSLLQAGANTPGVPAGSTLLGFCSLPASGVTPSTRVDQYIVDGCNVLSGTMPGGNMQGYNLGGTTAHEVGHWNGLLHPFTGNSCAEGDWGDYVADTPQEMTSTNGCPVYKDSCPSSGISSTAYTGLASQGNNPYGPQGYSGVDPIHNFMDYSSDACYQGFTAGQGARMLNVWNIYRAGR
;
A
#
# COMPACT_ATOMS: atom_id res chain seq x y z
N MET A 1 -53.26 26.08 -4.38
CA MET A 1 -54.13 26.42 -3.25
C MET A 1 -53.86 25.44 -2.12
N SER A 2 -53.88 25.97 -0.89
CA SER A 2 -53.72 25.30 0.42
C SER A 2 -52.29 24.85 0.75
N ARG A 3 -51.43 25.72 1.30
CA ARG A 3 -51.41 26.44 2.60
C ARG A 3 -50.76 25.58 3.69
N THR A 4 -49.51 25.93 3.94
CA THR A 4 -48.64 25.54 5.05
C THR A 4 -49.24 25.99 6.38
N GLU A 5 -49.27 25.12 7.39
CA GLU A 5 -49.38 25.52 8.79
C GLU A 5 -48.18 25.00 9.57
N LEU A 6 -47.25 25.93 9.82
CA LEU A 6 -46.36 25.93 10.96
C LEU A 6 -47.19 26.45 12.15
N GLN A 7 -47.19 25.73 13.27
CA GLN A 7 -47.55 26.35 14.55
C GLN A 7 -46.49 26.04 15.60
N HIS A 8 -45.88 27.15 16.01
CA HIS A 8 -44.90 27.35 17.06
C HIS A 8 -45.57 27.10 18.42
N SER A 9 -44.90 26.37 19.31
CA SER A 9 -45.34 26.17 20.68
C SER A 9 -44.72 27.25 21.56
N ASP A 10 -45.51 28.27 21.90
CA ASP A 10 -45.19 29.14 23.03
C ASP A 10 -46.51 29.53 23.71
N SER A 11 -46.64 29.15 24.98
CA SER A 11 -47.27 29.95 26.06
C SER A 11 -47.62 29.06 27.25
N MET A 12 -47.21 29.57 28.40
CA MET A 12 -47.52 29.12 29.74
C MET A 12 -49.03 29.26 29.98
N GLU A 13 -49.70 28.19 30.44
CA GLU A 13 -51.04 28.31 31.00
C GLU A 13 -51.19 27.53 32.32
N ARG A 14 -51.89 28.23 33.22
CA ARG A 14 -51.99 28.10 34.67
C ARG A 14 -52.55 26.75 35.17
N GLU A 15 -52.13 26.41 36.39
CA GLU A 15 -52.64 25.31 37.20
C GLU A 15 -54.16 25.37 37.40
N ASP A 16 -54.84 24.27 37.08
CA ASP A 16 -56.20 23.97 37.54
C ASP A 16 -56.19 22.57 38.22
N PRO A 17 -56.43 22.45 39.55
CA PRO A 17 -56.13 21.24 40.32
C PRO A 17 -57.27 20.21 40.40
N GLN A 18 -58.23 20.21 39.48
CA GLN A 18 -59.36 19.25 39.52
C GLN A 18 -59.71 18.64 38.16
N ASN A 19 -58.81 17.82 37.60
CA ASN A 19 -59.23 16.81 36.63
C ASN A 19 -58.24 15.63 36.61
N GLU A 20 -58.44 14.64 37.49
CA GLU A 20 -57.72 13.36 37.40
C GLU A 20 -58.18 12.59 36.16
N GLY A 21 -57.57 12.88 35.02
CA GLY A 21 -57.66 12.08 33.81
C GLY A 21 -57.03 10.71 34.03
N LYS A 22 -57.83 9.64 33.83
CA LYS A 22 -57.43 8.22 33.90
C LYS A 22 -55.97 8.00 33.45
N LYS A 23 -55.13 7.43 34.34
CA LYS A 23 -53.74 7.03 34.03
C LYS A 23 -53.69 6.23 32.73
N LYS A 24 -53.14 6.83 31.65
CA LYS A 24 -52.87 6.12 30.39
C LYS A 24 -51.95 4.94 30.67
N GLN A 25 -52.40 3.74 30.30
CA GLN A 25 -51.63 2.51 30.37
C GLN A 25 -50.30 2.72 29.59
N LYS A 26 -49.15 2.56 30.25
CA LYS A 26 -47.83 2.64 29.61
C LYS A 26 -47.65 1.45 28.65
N SER A 27 -48.00 1.65 27.38
CA SER A 27 -47.76 0.68 26.32
C SER A 27 -46.26 0.59 26.02
N ARG A 28 -45.68 -0.61 26.07
CA ARG A 28 -44.30 -0.90 25.63
C ARG A 28 -44.21 -1.12 24.11
N ARG A 29 -45.30 -0.90 23.36
CA ARG A 29 -45.30 -1.10 21.91
C ARG A 29 -44.35 -0.07 21.25
N PRO A 30 -43.36 -0.52 20.44
CA PRO A 30 -42.50 0.39 19.69
C PRO A 30 -43.33 1.30 18.80
N ALA A 31 -42.90 2.55 18.62
CA ALA A 31 -43.58 3.48 17.73
C ALA A 31 -43.64 2.91 16.30
N ASN A 32 -44.84 2.97 15.70
CA ASN A 32 -45.12 2.44 14.37
C ASN A 32 -44.69 3.46 13.29
N THR A 33 -43.40 3.81 13.26
CA THR A 33 -42.82 4.72 12.26
C THR A 33 -42.04 3.94 11.21
N ALA A 34 -41.99 4.47 9.98
CA ALA A 34 -41.28 3.83 8.87
C ALA A 34 -39.81 3.51 9.18
N PHE A 35 -39.13 4.36 9.97
CA PHE A 35 -37.76 4.14 10.43
C PHE A 35 -37.66 2.97 11.42
N ARG A 36 -38.48 2.97 12.49
CA ARG A 36 -38.41 1.93 13.53
C ARG A 36 -38.92 0.57 13.06
N GLN A 37 -39.79 0.55 12.06
CA GLN A 37 -40.33 -0.68 11.47
C GLN A 37 -39.54 -1.15 10.24
N GLN A 38 -38.43 -0.50 9.89
CA GLN A 38 -37.60 -0.81 8.71
C GLN A 38 -38.39 -0.80 7.39
N ARG A 39 -39.38 0.10 7.28
CA ARG A 39 -40.20 0.34 6.09
C ARG A 39 -39.87 1.68 5.44
N LEU A 40 -38.59 2.09 5.54
CA LEU A 40 -38.12 3.28 4.83
C LEU A 40 -38.33 3.11 3.34
N LYS A 41 -38.62 4.22 2.64
CA LYS A 41 -38.65 4.24 1.19
C LYS A 41 -37.25 3.91 0.68
N ALA A 42 -37.05 2.68 0.24
CA ALA A 42 -35.80 2.19 -0.33
C ALA A 42 -35.97 1.92 -1.82
N TRP A 43 -34.90 2.14 -2.58
CA TRP A 43 -34.80 1.71 -3.97
C TRP A 43 -33.82 0.54 -4.04
N GLN A 44 -34.27 -0.60 -4.56
CA GLN A 44 -33.44 -1.79 -4.75
C GLN A 44 -33.12 -1.94 -6.24
N PRO A 45 -31.88 -1.67 -6.67
CA PRO A 45 -31.49 -1.80 -8.07
C PRO A 45 -31.40 -3.28 -8.46
N ILE A 46 -32.44 -3.80 -9.11
CA ILE A 46 -32.38 -5.12 -9.73
C ILE A 46 -31.62 -4.98 -11.04
N LEU A 47 -30.43 -5.59 -11.10
CA LEU A 47 -29.59 -5.61 -12.29
C LEU A 47 -30.23 -6.49 -13.35
N THR A 48 -30.85 -5.88 -14.36
CA THR A 48 -31.44 -6.58 -15.50
C THR A 48 -30.68 -6.22 -16.77
N PRO A 49 -30.68 -7.07 -17.81
CA PRO A 49 -30.05 -6.72 -19.08
C PRO A 49 -30.55 -5.39 -19.66
N LYS A 50 -31.84 -5.05 -19.45
CA LYS A 50 -32.45 -3.79 -19.88
C LYS A 50 -31.90 -2.56 -19.16
N THR A 51 -31.43 -2.69 -17.93
CA THR A 51 -30.86 -1.57 -17.15
C THR A 51 -29.33 -1.53 -17.27
N VAL A 52 -28.68 -2.69 -17.32
CA VAL A 52 -27.21 -2.79 -17.31
C VAL A 52 -26.59 -2.57 -18.69
N LEU A 53 -27.14 -3.15 -19.77
CA LEU A 53 -26.55 -3.02 -21.10
C LEU A 53 -26.47 -1.56 -21.60
N PRO A 54 -27.52 -0.71 -21.45
CA PRO A 54 -27.43 0.69 -21.84
C PRO A 54 -26.34 1.45 -21.07
N ILE A 55 -26.11 1.11 -19.80
CA ILE A 55 -25.07 1.75 -18.98
C ILE A 55 -23.67 1.44 -19.53
N PHE A 56 -23.39 0.18 -19.89
CA PHE A 56 -22.10 -0.21 -20.48
C PHE A 56 -21.81 0.56 -21.78
N PHE A 57 -22.79 0.66 -22.68
CA PHE A 57 -22.63 1.42 -23.92
C PHE A 57 -22.55 2.93 -23.67
N ALA A 58 -23.34 3.48 -22.75
CA ALA A 58 -23.29 4.90 -22.40
C ALA A 58 -21.91 5.29 -21.84
N VAL A 59 -21.37 4.51 -20.91
CA VAL A 59 -20.01 4.73 -20.36
C VAL A 59 -18.98 4.64 -21.48
N GLY A 60 -19.05 3.64 -22.35
CA GLY A 60 -18.15 3.48 -23.49
C GLY A 60 -18.17 4.68 -24.46
N ILE A 61 -19.37 5.11 -24.87
CA ILE A 61 -19.58 6.23 -25.80
C ILE A 61 -19.14 7.57 -25.21
N ILE A 62 -19.21 7.74 -23.88
CA ILE A 62 -18.76 8.98 -23.22
C ILE A 62 -17.23 8.94 -22.99
N PHE A 63 -16.70 7.81 -22.54
CA PHE A 63 -15.29 7.73 -22.11
C PHE A 63 -14.33 7.70 -23.30
N ALA A 64 -14.70 7.09 -24.43
CA ALA A 64 -13.82 7.02 -25.60
C ALA A 64 -13.52 8.40 -26.23
N PRO A 65 -14.51 9.28 -26.50
CA PRO A 65 -14.26 10.64 -26.97
C PRO A 65 -13.49 11.50 -25.96
N ILE A 66 -13.82 11.39 -24.66
CA ILE A 66 -13.07 12.11 -23.61
C ILE A 66 -11.61 11.65 -23.60
N GLY A 67 -11.36 10.34 -23.63
CA GLY A 67 -10.01 9.79 -23.70
C GLY A 67 -9.25 10.26 -24.94
N GLY A 68 -9.90 10.28 -26.11
CA GLY A 68 -9.34 10.81 -27.35
C GLY A 68 -8.97 12.29 -27.25
N LEU A 69 -9.85 13.12 -26.67
CA LEU A 69 -9.58 14.55 -26.43
C LEU A 69 -8.40 14.76 -25.47
N LEU A 70 -8.30 13.96 -24.41
CA LEU A 70 -7.19 14.02 -23.45
C LEU A 70 -5.86 13.61 -24.10
N LEU A 71 -5.87 12.58 -24.95
CA LEU A 71 -4.68 12.18 -25.72
C LEU A 71 -4.24 13.28 -26.68
N TRP A 72 -5.17 13.88 -27.41
CA TRP A 72 -4.90 14.99 -28.31
C TRP A 72 -4.35 16.21 -27.55
N ALA A 73 -4.94 16.55 -26.41
CA ALA A 73 -4.47 17.64 -25.56
C ALA A 73 -3.05 17.39 -25.04
N SER A 74 -2.74 16.16 -24.62
CA SER A 74 -1.38 15.77 -24.21
C SER A 74 -0.39 15.76 -25.39
N ALA A 75 -0.82 15.38 -26.59
CA ALA A 75 0.04 15.36 -27.78
C ALA A 75 0.36 16.77 -28.30
N SER A 76 -0.54 17.73 -28.06
CA SER A 76 -0.37 19.14 -28.46
C SER A 76 0.67 19.90 -27.63
N ILE A 77 1.11 19.33 -26.50
CA ILE A 77 2.13 19.93 -25.63
C ILE A 77 3.51 19.77 -26.25
N GLN A 78 4.25 20.88 -26.23
CA GLN A 78 5.63 20.94 -26.68
C GLN A 78 6.55 20.98 -25.47
N GLU A 79 7.55 20.10 -25.44
CA GLU A 79 8.50 20.01 -24.34
C GLU A 79 9.92 19.69 -24.79
N LEU A 80 10.90 20.24 -24.06
CA LEU A 80 12.33 19.94 -24.20
C LEU A 80 12.93 19.75 -22.82
N ARG A 81 13.48 18.56 -22.59
CA ARG A 81 14.20 18.18 -21.37
C ARG A 81 15.65 17.90 -21.68
N ILE A 82 16.56 18.57 -20.98
CA ILE A 82 18.01 18.39 -21.12
C ILE A 82 18.59 18.09 -19.75
N ASP A 83 19.17 16.90 -19.60
CA ASP A 83 19.91 16.51 -18.40
C ASP A 83 21.32 17.10 -18.43
N TYR A 84 21.63 17.94 -17.43
CA TYR A 84 22.91 18.64 -17.32
C TYR A 84 23.71 18.20 -16.10
N THR A 85 23.35 17.07 -15.48
CA THR A 85 23.97 16.53 -14.26
C THR A 85 25.49 16.45 -14.34
N ASP A 86 26.01 15.93 -15.45
CA ASP A 86 27.45 15.69 -15.62
C ASP A 86 28.18 16.86 -16.27
N CYS A 87 27.52 18.00 -16.51
CA CYS A 87 28.11 19.11 -17.24
C CYS A 87 29.42 19.59 -16.58
N ASN A 88 29.46 19.67 -15.24
CA ASN A 88 30.67 20.06 -14.54
C ASN A 88 31.82 19.03 -14.68
N ALA A 89 31.51 17.75 -14.84
CA ALA A 89 32.48 16.67 -14.92
C ALA A 89 32.95 16.36 -16.36
N THR A 90 32.04 16.41 -17.34
CA THR A 90 32.30 15.94 -18.71
C THR A 90 32.45 17.06 -19.74
N ALA A 91 31.90 18.25 -19.51
CA ALA A 91 31.92 19.29 -20.53
C ALA A 91 33.25 20.07 -20.55
N THR A 92 33.70 20.39 -21.76
CA THR A 92 34.90 21.19 -22.02
C THR A 92 34.61 22.68 -22.07
N ASN A 93 35.64 23.52 -22.26
CA ASN A 93 35.48 24.95 -22.52
C ASN A 93 34.87 25.27 -23.90
N GLN A 94 34.86 24.29 -24.82
CA GLN A 94 34.19 24.36 -26.13
C GLN A 94 32.85 23.63 -26.10
N PHE A 95 31.97 24.02 -27.03
CA PHE A 95 30.67 23.35 -27.20
C PHE A 95 30.87 21.92 -27.68
N THR A 96 30.36 20.98 -26.89
CA THR A 96 30.37 19.54 -27.19
C THR A 96 28.94 19.01 -27.19
N GLN A 97 28.66 18.02 -28.03
CA GLN A 97 27.31 17.47 -28.16
C GLN A 97 26.90 16.71 -26.88
N ILE A 98 25.67 16.95 -26.42
CA ILE A 98 25.08 16.22 -25.31
C ILE A 98 24.64 14.83 -25.80
N PRO A 99 24.91 13.74 -25.06
CA PRO A 99 24.44 12.40 -25.42
C PRO A 99 22.93 12.35 -25.64
N GLU A 100 22.47 11.63 -26.66
CA GLU A 100 21.03 11.54 -27.01
C GLU A 100 20.18 10.96 -25.87
N SER A 101 20.74 10.09 -25.02
CA SER A 101 20.06 9.54 -23.84
C SER A 101 19.67 10.60 -22.79
N LYS A 102 20.31 11.77 -22.82
CA LYS A 102 20.11 12.88 -21.87
C LYS A 102 19.12 13.93 -22.39
N VAL A 103 18.62 13.76 -23.60
CA VAL A 103 17.76 14.73 -24.27
C VAL A 103 16.43 14.07 -24.56
N HIS A 104 15.34 14.72 -24.15
CA HIS A 104 13.99 14.31 -24.52
C HIS A 104 13.26 15.52 -25.08
N SER A 105 12.81 15.41 -26.32
CA SER A 105 12.14 16.50 -27.03
C SER A 105 10.85 16.00 -27.65
N SER A 106 9.80 16.80 -27.57
CA SER A 106 8.54 16.59 -28.23
C SER A 106 8.06 17.92 -28.80
N PHE A 107 8.13 18.05 -30.12
CA PHE A 107 7.69 19.25 -30.85
C PHE A 107 6.65 18.87 -31.91
N LYS A 108 5.93 19.87 -32.42
CA LYS A 108 4.95 19.65 -33.50
C LYS A 108 5.61 19.17 -34.78
N ASN A 109 6.83 19.67 -35.06
CA ASN A 109 7.61 19.26 -36.22
C ASN A 109 8.51 18.06 -35.84
N SER A 110 8.15 16.87 -36.29
CA SER A 110 8.82 15.60 -35.94
C SER A 110 10.12 15.34 -36.71
N ASN A 111 10.45 16.17 -37.72
CA ASN A 111 11.57 15.91 -38.62
C ASN A 111 12.90 16.50 -38.17
N SER A 112 12.92 17.34 -37.13
CA SER A 112 14.12 17.97 -36.59
C SER A 112 14.55 17.30 -35.30
N THR A 113 15.60 16.47 -35.37
CA THR A 113 16.27 15.95 -34.17
C THR A 113 16.98 17.09 -33.46
N VAL A 114 16.53 17.48 -32.27
CA VAL A 114 17.19 18.50 -31.46
C VAL A 114 18.49 17.93 -30.91
N ARG A 115 19.62 18.52 -31.29
CA ARG A 115 20.97 18.10 -30.88
C ARG A 115 21.62 19.19 -30.02
N PRO A 116 21.29 19.27 -28.72
CA PRO A 116 21.83 20.29 -27.87
C PRO A 116 23.31 20.06 -27.60
N GLN A 117 24.00 21.15 -27.32
CA GLN A 117 25.42 21.19 -26.97
C GLN A 117 25.59 21.84 -25.61
N TRP A 118 26.67 21.50 -24.92
CA TRP A 118 27.04 22.14 -23.67
C TRP A 118 28.50 22.57 -23.67
N LYS A 119 28.83 23.54 -22.83
CA LYS A 119 30.20 23.87 -22.45
C LYS A 119 30.25 24.26 -20.98
N ARG A 120 31.43 24.15 -20.40
CA ARG A 120 31.72 24.50 -19.01
C ARG A 120 32.69 25.67 -18.96
N THR A 121 32.32 26.70 -18.23
CA THR A 121 33.20 27.82 -17.89
C THR A 121 33.18 28.05 -16.37
N LEU A 122 34.06 28.92 -15.89
CA LEU A 122 34.04 29.40 -14.51
C LEU A 122 33.72 30.90 -14.56
N ASN A 123 32.78 31.34 -13.71
CA ASN A 123 32.45 32.75 -13.58
C ASN A 123 32.13 33.11 -12.12
N THR A 124 32.16 34.39 -11.82
CA THR A 124 31.74 34.93 -10.53
C THR A 124 30.27 35.34 -10.62
N THR A 125 29.46 34.93 -9.65
CA THR A 125 28.02 35.25 -9.62
C THR A 125 27.57 35.67 -8.24
N THR A 126 26.51 36.46 -8.18
CA THR A 126 25.85 36.85 -6.94
C THR A 126 24.41 36.35 -7.02
N PRO A 127 24.12 35.13 -6.51
CA PRO A 127 22.76 34.61 -6.46
C PRO A 127 21.84 35.53 -5.63
N PRO A 128 20.52 35.49 -5.82
CA PRO A 128 19.59 36.22 -4.96
C PRO A 128 19.80 35.85 -3.49
N TRP A 129 19.83 36.86 -2.62
CA TRP A 129 20.02 36.68 -1.18
C TRP A 129 21.29 35.89 -0.83
N SER A 130 22.42 36.29 -1.43
CA SER A 130 23.71 35.63 -1.26
C SER A 130 24.85 36.62 -1.44
N VAL A 131 25.99 36.33 -0.82
CA VAL A 131 27.27 36.96 -1.18
C VAL A 131 27.67 36.62 -2.62
N THR A 132 28.60 37.39 -3.17
CA THR A 132 29.27 37.07 -4.44
C THR A 132 30.17 35.84 -4.28
N ILE A 133 29.93 34.83 -5.11
CA ILE A 133 30.65 33.55 -5.08
C ILE A 133 31.59 33.47 -6.30
N PRO A 134 32.92 33.54 -6.11
CA PRO A 134 33.88 33.44 -7.19
C PRO A 134 34.06 31.99 -7.67
N ASN A 135 34.61 31.82 -8.88
CA ASN A 135 34.97 30.51 -9.45
C ASN A 135 33.83 29.48 -9.49
N THR A 136 32.61 29.94 -9.78
CA THR A 136 31.44 29.07 -9.88
C THR A 136 31.40 28.37 -11.24
N PRO A 137 31.22 27.03 -11.30
CA PRO A 137 30.99 26.31 -12.55
C PRO A 137 29.70 26.78 -13.24
N VAL A 138 29.84 27.22 -14.48
CA VAL A 138 28.73 27.60 -15.35
C VAL A 138 28.59 26.57 -16.45
N CYS A 139 27.44 25.90 -16.47
CA CYS A 139 27.03 25.06 -17.57
C CYS A 139 26.26 25.91 -18.59
N THR A 140 26.85 26.16 -19.74
CA THR A 140 26.18 26.84 -20.85
C THR A 140 25.57 25.79 -21.77
N LEU A 141 24.25 25.77 -21.86
CA LEU A 141 23.50 24.91 -22.78
C LEU A 141 23.15 25.68 -24.04
N GLN A 142 23.33 25.06 -25.20
CA GLN A 142 22.89 25.57 -26.49
C GLN A 142 21.95 24.54 -27.12
N PHE A 143 20.71 24.94 -27.42
CA PHE A 143 19.67 24.03 -27.90
C PHE A 143 18.79 24.67 -28.96
N ASP A 144 18.28 23.86 -29.87
CA ASP A 144 17.44 24.30 -30.99
C ASP A 144 15.96 24.17 -30.66
N ILE A 145 15.19 25.20 -31.02
CA ILE A 145 13.72 25.19 -30.98
C ILE A 145 13.23 25.14 -32.43
N PRO A 146 12.65 24.01 -32.89
CA PRO A 146 12.41 23.78 -34.31
C PRO A 146 11.20 24.52 -34.89
N ASN A 147 10.31 25.03 -34.03
CA ASN A 147 9.12 25.78 -34.43
C ASN A 147 8.69 26.72 -33.30
N ASP A 148 7.92 27.75 -33.63
CA ASP A 148 7.44 28.72 -32.65
C ASP A 148 6.57 28.07 -31.56
N ILE A 149 6.80 28.49 -30.32
CA ILE A 149 6.07 28.06 -29.13
C ILE A 149 5.34 29.28 -28.56
N GLY A 150 4.01 29.28 -28.66
CA GLY A 150 3.17 30.35 -28.12
C GLY A 150 3.16 30.40 -26.58
N PRO A 151 2.87 31.58 -25.99
CA PRO A 151 2.78 31.72 -24.53
C PRO A 151 1.55 30.98 -23.95
N PRO A 152 1.60 30.53 -22.68
CA PRO A 152 2.72 30.66 -21.75
C PRO A 152 3.78 29.57 -21.90
N VAL A 153 5.05 29.96 -21.78
CA VAL A 153 6.22 29.06 -21.77
C VAL A 153 6.76 28.97 -20.35
N TYR A 154 6.94 27.76 -19.86
CA TYR A 154 7.43 27.50 -18.51
C TYR A 154 8.79 26.79 -18.55
N LEU A 155 9.70 27.23 -17.68
CA LEU A 155 10.96 26.57 -17.41
C LEU A 155 10.90 25.93 -16.02
N TYR A 156 11.00 24.61 -15.98
CA TYR A 156 11.12 23.82 -14.78
C TYR A 156 12.54 23.31 -14.62
N TYR A 157 12.98 23.10 -13.39
CA TYR A 157 14.00 22.09 -13.11
C TYR A 157 13.32 20.80 -12.69
N ARG A 158 13.91 19.68 -13.10
CA ARG A 158 13.47 18.33 -12.75
C ARG A 158 14.58 17.66 -11.96
N LEU A 159 14.22 17.12 -10.80
CA LEU A 159 15.10 16.30 -9.98
C LEU A 159 14.58 14.87 -9.99
N THR A 160 15.51 13.91 -10.05
CA THR A 160 15.23 12.48 -9.86
C THR A 160 15.91 12.00 -8.58
N ASN A 161 15.36 10.92 -8.02
CA ASN A 161 15.89 10.27 -6.81
C ASN A 161 16.01 11.18 -5.57
N PHE A 162 15.20 12.26 -5.49
CA PHE A 162 15.19 13.18 -4.35
C PHE A 162 13.88 13.05 -3.57
N TYR A 163 13.94 12.55 -2.34
CA TYR A 163 12.75 12.13 -1.57
C TYR A 163 12.15 13.26 -0.71
N GLN A 164 11.50 14.24 -1.36
CA GLN A 164 10.74 15.29 -0.63
C GLN A 164 9.56 14.72 0.17
N ASN A 165 9.07 13.53 -0.18
CA ASN A 165 7.93 12.86 0.45
C ASN A 165 8.30 12.02 1.69
N HIS A 166 9.56 12.02 2.11
CA HIS A 166 9.99 11.29 3.31
C HIS A 166 9.32 11.88 4.57
N ARG A 167 8.74 11.02 5.43
CA ARG A 167 7.95 11.44 6.61
C ARG A 167 8.66 12.48 7.48
N ARG A 168 9.96 12.29 7.73
CA ARG A 168 10.78 13.23 8.52
C ARG A 168 11.05 14.54 7.76
N TYR A 169 11.21 14.49 6.44
CA TYR A 169 11.50 15.67 5.62
C TYR A 169 10.28 16.60 5.58
N VAL A 170 9.09 16.06 5.27
CA VAL A 170 7.84 16.83 5.17
C VAL A 170 7.47 17.55 6.48
N LYS A 171 7.78 16.94 7.63
CA LYS A 171 7.49 17.51 8.94
C LYS A 171 8.52 18.53 9.42
N SER A 172 9.68 18.61 8.78
CA SER A 172 10.82 19.38 9.26
C SER A 172 10.75 20.83 8.75
N LEU A 173 9.83 21.59 9.34
CA LEU A 173 9.63 23.02 9.15
C LEU A 173 8.90 23.59 10.38
N ASP A 174 8.95 24.90 10.56
CA ASP A 174 8.18 25.62 11.58
C ASP A 174 7.28 26.66 10.90
N THR A 175 5.96 26.50 11.03
CA THR A 175 5.00 27.34 10.31
C THR A 175 4.95 28.76 10.83
N ASP A 176 5.15 28.95 12.13
CA ASP A 176 5.09 30.27 12.76
C ASP A 176 6.35 31.07 12.42
N GLN A 177 7.50 30.39 12.32
CA GLN A 177 8.72 30.99 11.79
C GLN A 177 8.55 31.47 10.34
N LEU A 178 7.90 30.67 9.48
CA LEU A 178 7.67 31.00 8.07
C LEU A 178 6.60 32.09 7.88
N SER A 179 5.63 32.17 8.80
CA SER A 179 4.62 33.23 8.83
C SER A 179 5.17 34.58 9.31
N GLY A 180 6.46 34.63 9.66
CA GLY A 180 7.21 35.83 10.02
C GLY A 180 7.27 36.11 11.53
N ASP A 181 6.78 35.21 12.38
CA ASP A 181 6.80 35.41 13.82
C ASP A 181 8.20 35.19 14.44
N PHE A 182 8.47 35.92 15.52
CA PHE A 182 9.68 35.75 16.31
C PHE A 182 9.47 34.58 17.28
N ILE A 183 10.28 33.53 17.13
CA ILE A 183 10.22 32.33 17.95
C ILE A 183 11.54 32.22 18.72
N SER A 184 11.49 31.96 20.03
CA SER A 184 12.72 31.87 20.83
C SER A 184 13.53 30.61 20.46
N ASN A 185 14.84 30.67 20.72
CA ASN A 185 15.75 29.54 20.48
C ASN A 185 15.30 28.25 21.18
N SER A 186 14.74 28.36 22.39
CA SER A 186 14.19 27.21 23.14
C SER A 186 12.99 26.59 22.44
N THR A 187 12.06 27.41 21.92
CA THR A 187 10.86 26.91 21.25
C THR A 187 11.21 26.26 19.90
N ILE A 188 12.17 26.82 19.15
CA ILE A 188 12.68 26.19 17.93
C ILE A 188 13.43 24.88 18.24
N HIS A 189 14.16 24.82 19.36
CA HIS A 189 14.81 23.60 19.80
C HIS A 189 13.82 22.46 20.05
N ASP A 190 12.60 22.75 20.50
CA ASP A 190 11.57 21.73 20.76
C ASP A 190 10.58 21.56 19.59
N SER A 191 10.71 22.36 18.52
CA SER A 191 9.80 22.33 17.38
C SER A 191 9.96 21.11 16.46
N ALA A 192 9.15 21.04 15.41
CA ALA A 192 9.20 19.97 14.41
C ALA A 192 10.41 20.05 13.46
N CYS A 193 11.24 21.10 13.53
CA CYS A 193 12.42 21.34 12.66
C CYS A 193 13.58 20.33 12.81
N ASN A 194 13.37 19.16 13.41
CA ASN A 194 14.39 18.12 13.58
C ASN A 194 14.99 17.67 12.22
N PRO A 195 16.31 17.50 12.09
CA PRO A 195 17.38 17.81 13.05
C PRO A 195 17.94 19.25 12.94
N ILE A 196 17.53 20.03 11.93
CA ILE A 196 18.10 21.36 11.64
C ILE A 196 17.34 22.43 12.44
N LYS A 197 17.66 22.54 13.74
CA LYS A 197 16.98 23.42 14.69
C LYS A 197 17.81 24.60 15.12
N THR A 198 18.91 24.34 15.81
CA THR A 198 19.84 25.33 16.37
C THR A 198 21.28 24.99 15.99
N ASN A 199 22.14 25.99 15.90
CA ASN A 199 23.57 25.80 15.70
C ASN A 199 24.27 25.41 17.02
N ASN A 200 25.59 25.15 16.96
CA ASN A 200 26.40 24.79 18.13
C ASN A 200 26.48 25.89 19.20
N GLU A 201 26.14 27.13 18.86
CA GLU A 201 26.10 28.29 19.77
C GLU A 201 24.71 28.47 20.42
N GLY A 202 23.74 27.62 20.09
CA GLY A 202 22.37 27.69 20.59
C GLY A 202 21.48 28.72 19.87
N LYS A 203 21.92 29.29 18.74
CA LYS A 203 21.08 30.16 17.89
C LYS A 203 20.17 29.34 17.00
N ALA A 204 18.90 29.72 16.89
CA ALA A 204 17.96 29.10 15.97
C ALA A 204 18.39 29.29 14.51
N TYR A 205 18.22 28.25 13.70
CA TYR A 205 18.34 28.38 12.25
C TYR A 205 17.12 29.09 11.68
N TYR A 206 17.34 30.03 10.77
CA TYR A 206 16.27 30.67 10.01
C TYR A 206 16.60 30.57 8.51
N PRO A 207 15.70 30.00 7.69
CA PRO A 207 14.54 29.18 8.06
C PRO A 207 14.99 27.79 8.57
N CYS A 208 14.39 27.28 9.64
CA CYS A 208 14.75 25.97 10.20
C CYS A 208 14.18 24.80 9.39
N GLY A 209 14.73 23.62 9.65
CA GLY A 209 14.24 22.35 9.12
C GLY A 209 14.92 21.88 7.84
N LEU A 210 14.70 20.60 7.51
CA LEU A 210 15.34 19.92 6.39
C LEU A 210 14.93 20.51 5.04
N ILE A 211 13.67 20.93 4.90
CA ILE A 211 13.14 21.42 3.62
C ILE A 211 13.89 22.68 3.19
N ALA A 212 13.97 23.67 4.09
CA ALA A 212 14.67 24.92 3.84
C ALA A 212 16.18 24.70 3.66
N ASN A 213 16.79 23.83 4.48
CA ASN A 213 18.21 23.54 4.42
C ASN A 213 18.62 23.00 3.04
N SER A 214 17.85 22.09 2.45
CA SER A 214 18.20 21.46 1.16
C SER A 214 17.58 22.13 -0.06
N ILE A 215 17.32 23.44 -0.02
CA ILE A 215 16.80 24.17 -1.19
C ILE A 215 17.68 24.00 -2.42
N PHE A 216 17.03 23.75 -3.56
CA PHE A 216 17.69 23.74 -4.85
C PHE A 216 18.27 25.12 -5.16
N ASN A 217 19.59 25.18 -5.36
CA ASN A 217 20.34 26.45 -5.42
C ASN A 217 21.08 26.67 -6.75
N ASP A 218 20.88 25.83 -7.78
CA ASP A 218 21.36 26.19 -9.12
C ASP A 218 20.64 27.46 -9.60
N THR A 219 21.38 28.40 -10.17
CA THR A 219 20.79 29.65 -10.70
C THR A 219 20.53 29.47 -12.20
N LEU A 220 19.26 29.52 -12.58
CA LEU A 220 18.80 29.37 -13.97
C LEU A 220 18.56 30.74 -14.59
N ASN A 221 19.33 31.09 -15.62
CA ASN A 221 19.15 32.36 -16.33
C ASN A 221 18.14 32.23 -17.48
N SER A 222 17.55 33.37 -17.87
CA SER A 222 16.70 33.43 -19.07
C SER A 222 17.46 33.02 -20.33
N PRO A 223 16.89 32.17 -21.21
CA PRO A 223 17.47 31.83 -22.50
C PRO A 223 17.70 33.05 -23.40
N ARG A 224 18.71 33.01 -24.26
CA ARG A 224 19.03 34.05 -25.24
C ARG A 224 19.06 33.43 -26.63
N LEU A 225 18.32 34.01 -27.58
CA LEU A 225 18.34 33.59 -28.97
C LEU A 225 19.68 34.00 -29.59
N VAL A 226 20.42 33.01 -30.09
CA VAL A 226 21.69 33.19 -30.80
C VAL A 226 21.46 32.94 -32.29
N ASN A 227 21.77 33.93 -33.13
CA ASN A 227 21.62 33.82 -34.57
C ASN A 227 22.80 33.06 -35.18
N ALA A 228 22.51 32.07 -36.03
CA ALA A 228 23.53 31.31 -36.78
C ALA A 228 24.34 32.19 -37.76
N ALA A 229 23.86 33.39 -38.08
CA ALA A 229 24.48 34.31 -39.03
C ALA A 229 25.47 35.34 -38.41
N GLY A 230 25.75 35.28 -37.10
CA GLY A 230 26.87 36.00 -36.47
C GLY A 230 26.82 37.55 -36.42
N ASN A 231 25.85 38.20 -37.07
CA ASN A 231 25.86 39.66 -37.26
C ASN A 231 24.92 40.47 -36.34
N GLU A 232 24.09 39.81 -35.52
CA GLU A 232 23.13 40.50 -34.63
C GLU A 232 23.36 40.09 -33.15
N PRO A 233 23.21 41.03 -32.20
CA PRO A 233 23.37 40.73 -30.77
C PRO A 233 22.32 39.72 -30.32
N ALA A 234 22.72 38.78 -29.45
CA ALA A 234 21.84 37.75 -28.92
C ALA A 234 20.63 38.38 -28.21
N GLN A 235 19.42 38.05 -28.67
CA GLN A 235 18.18 38.63 -28.15
C GLN A 235 17.72 37.86 -26.91
N PRO A 236 17.55 38.50 -25.74
CA PRO A 236 17.14 37.80 -24.53
C PRO A 236 15.66 37.43 -24.58
N TYR A 237 15.32 36.16 -24.36
CA TYR A 237 13.94 35.71 -24.12
C TYR A 237 13.65 35.85 -22.63
N ARG A 238 13.05 36.96 -22.23
CA ARG A 238 12.95 37.36 -20.82
C ARG A 238 11.90 36.52 -20.09
N MET A 239 12.35 35.60 -19.26
CA MET A 239 11.47 34.86 -18.36
C MET A 239 11.54 35.46 -16.95
N THR A 240 10.40 35.50 -16.26
CA THR A 240 10.29 36.02 -14.90
C THR A 240 10.24 34.89 -13.87
N ASN A 241 10.83 35.14 -12.70
CA ASN A 241 10.71 34.31 -11.50
C ASN A 241 9.56 34.80 -10.58
N ARG A 242 8.73 35.72 -11.05
CA ARG A 242 7.55 36.23 -10.33
C ARG A 242 6.28 35.47 -10.73
N SER A 243 5.33 35.38 -9.80
CA SER A 243 4.10 34.60 -9.96
C SER A 243 4.34 33.13 -10.33
N ILE A 244 5.40 32.52 -9.80
CA ILE A 244 5.71 31.10 -9.96
C ILE A 244 5.16 30.26 -8.80
N ALA A 245 5.00 30.86 -7.63
CA ALA A 245 4.32 30.25 -6.49
C ALA A 245 2.79 30.40 -6.60
N TRP A 246 2.06 29.54 -5.92
CA TRP A 246 0.61 29.69 -5.81
C TRP A 246 0.29 30.88 -4.90
N SER A 247 -0.70 31.69 -5.26
CA SER A 247 -1.09 32.85 -4.44
C SER A 247 -1.49 32.48 -3.01
N SER A 248 -2.07 31.30 -2.82
CA SER A 248 -2.39 30.73 -1.50
C SER A 248 -1.15 30.32 -0.70
N ASP A 249 -0.09 29.87 -1.38
CA ASP A 249 1.14 29.45 -0.71
C ASP A 249 1.95 30.70 -0.36
N ALA A 250 2.03 31.67 -1.28
CA ALA A 250 2.74 32.93 -1.09
C ALA A 250 2.22 33.72 0.12
N SER A 251 0.92 33.67 0.42
CA SER A 251 0.34 34.37 1.57
C SER A 251 0.72 33.77 2.93
N LEU A 252 1.24 32.54 2.95
CA LEU A 252 1.74 31.89 4.17
C LEU A 252 3.12 32.40 4.57
N TYR A 253 3.89 32.95 3.64
CA TYR A 253 5.23 33.47 3.89
C TYR A 253 5.18 34.98 4.08
N LYS A 254 5.70 35.45 5.22
CA LYS A 254 5.79 36.89 5.50
C LYS A 254 7.22 37.27 5.85
N ARG A 255 7.49 38.57 5.78
CA ARG A 255 8.75 39.13 6.26
C ARG A 255 8.91 38.82 7.75
N THR A 256 10.09 38.34 8.12
CA THR A 256 10.38 37.96 9.50
C THR A 256 10.55 39.17 10.43
N LYS A 257 10.24 38.94 11.71
CA LYS A 257 10.49 39.84 12.84
C LYS A 257 11.86 39.63 13.50
N TYR A 258 12.65 38.62 13.10
CA TYR A 258 14.02 38.45 13.60
C TYR A 258 14.93 39.60 13.16
N THR A 259 15.88 39.96 14.01
CA THR A 259 17.05 40.75 13.61
C THR A 259 18.14 39.83 13.08
N ASN A 260 19.08 40.38 12.29
CA ASN A 260 20.17 39.60 11.69
C ASN A 260 21.04 38.84 12.71
N PHE A 261 21.08 39.28 13.97
CA PHE A 261 21.93 38.67 15.00
C PHE A 261 21.22 37.57 15.82
N ASP A 262 19.88 37.50 15.76
CA ASP A 262 19.07 36.57 16.56
C ASP A 262 19.17 35.12 16.07
N VAL A 263 19.40 34.95 14.77
CA VAL A 263 19.31 33.66 14.08
C VAL A 263 20.55 33.40 13.22
N ALA A 264 20.74 32.15 12.82
CA ALA A 264 21.82 31.72 11.94
C ALA A 264 21.27 31.11 10.64
N PRO A 265 22.00 31.19 9.51
CA PRO A 265 21.61 30.51 8.28
C PRO A 265 21.74 28.98 8.43
N PRO A 266 20.91 28.18 7.72
CA PRO A 266 21.02 26.73 7.72
C PRO A 266 22.40 26.22 7.26
N PRO A 267 22.84 25.02 7.69
CA PRO A 267 24.18 24.51 7.39
C PRO A 267 24.56 24.49 5.90
N ASN A 268 23.64 24.09 5.01
CA ASN A 268 23.91 24.04 3.58
C ASN A 268 23.90 25.42 2.90
N TRP A 269 23.55 26.47 3.64
CA TRP A 269 23.53 27.85 3.15
C TRP A 269 24.85 28.56 3.44
N VAL A 270 25.84 27.89 4.05
CA VAL A 270 27.14 28.48 4.43
C VAL A 270 27.86 29.16 3.26
N LYS A 271 27.72 28.66 2.02
CA LYS A 271 28.32 29.33 0.85
C LYS A 271 27.63 30.63 0.46
N ARG A 272 26.34 30.78 0.78
CA ARG A 272 25.56 32.02 0.55
C ARG A 272 25.75 33.04 1.65
N TYR A 273 26.00 32.55 2.87
CA TYR A 273 26.15 33.34 4.09
C TYR A 273 27.38 32.85 4.87
N PRO A 274 28.61 33.09 4.36
CA PRO A 274 29.84 32.60 4.99
C PRO A 274 30.06 33.20 6.39
N ASP A 275 29.70 34.47 6.56
CA ASP A 275 29.83 35.21 7.82
C ASP A 275 28.51 35.24 8.62
N GLY A 276 27.54 34.39 8.27
CA GLY A 276 26.19 34.43 8.82
C GLY A 276 25.33 35.56 8.23
N TYR A 277 24.30 35.98 8.97
CA TYR A 277 23.46 37.12 8.60
C TYR A 277 24.08 38.43 9.09
N THR A 278 24.35 39.35 8.17
CA THR A 278 25.00 40.65 8.46
C THR A 278 24.17 41.82 7.95
N ALA A 279 24.59 43.06 8.17
CA ALA A 279 23.90 44.22 7.62
C ALA A 279 24.02 44.28 6.07
N GLU A 280 25.15 43.84 5.54
CA GLU A 280 25.46 43.81 4.11
C GLU A 280 24.80 42.63 3.39
N ASN A 281 24.67 41.49 4.08
CA ASN A 281 23.97 40.31 3.59
C ASN A 281 22.89 39.88 4.61
N PRO A 282 21.74 40.58 4.62
CA PRO A 282 20.71 40.38 5.63
C PRO A 282 19.94 39.08 5.43
N ILE A 283 19.10 38.78 6.42
CA ILE A 283 18.13 37.69 6.38
C ILE A 283 17.26 37.80 5.11
N PRO A 284 16.99 36.70 4.37
CA PRO A 284 16.18 36.75 3.17
C PRO A 284 14.72 37.03 3.47
N ASP A 285 14.10 37.88 2.64
CA ASP A 285 12.66 38.13 2.71
C ASP A 285 11.89 36.99 2.02
N LEU A 286 11.37 36.05 2.81
CA LEU A 286 10.66 34.88 2.31
C LEU A 286 9.35 35.23 1.59
N SER A 287 8.78 36.41 1.84
CA SER A 287 7.55 36.85 1.16
C SER A 287 7.80 37.18 -0.32
N GLU A 288 9.00 37.67 -0.64
CA GLU A 288 9.42 37.97 -2.00
C GLU A 288 10.20 36.83 -2.66
N TYR A 289 10.64 35.82 -1.90
CA TYR A 289 11.49 34.75 -2.42
C TYR A 289 10.65 33.56 -2.94
N GLU A 290 10.00 33.75 -4.09
CA GLU A 290 9.07 32.75 -4.66
C GLU A 290 9.70 31.39 -4.97
N GLU A 291 10.98 31.34 -5.37
CA GLU A 291 11.70 30.09 -5.62
C GLU A 291 11.80 29.24 -4.34
N PHE A 292 11.97 29.90 -3.19
CA PHE A 292 11.92 29.24 -1.88
C PHE A 292 10.52 28.71 -1.59
N GLN A 293 9.47 29.50 -1.86
CA GLN A 293 8.08 29.07 -1.66
C GLN A 293 7.72 27.85 -2.51
N VAL A 294 8.16 27.82 -3.78
CA VAL A 294 8.01 26.67 -4.69
C VAL A 294 8.74 25.43 -4.15
N TRP A 295 9.91 25.61 -3.56
CA TRP A 295 10.68 24.52 -2.96
C TRP A 295 10.00 23.95 -1.71
N MET A 296 9.51 24.84 -0.83
CA MET A 296 8.86 24.47 0.43
C MET A 296 7.58 23.66 0.24
N ARG A 297 6.87 23.88 -0.87
CA ARG A 297 5.77 22.99 -1.27
C ARG A 297 6.34 21.65 -1.74
N THR A 298 6.37 20.65 -0.87
CA THR A 298 6.98 19.34 -1.16
C THR A 298 6.28 18.57 -2.30
N ALA A 299 7.05 17.76 -3.03
CA ALA A 299 6.54 16.85 -4.06
C ALA A 299 6.14 15.48 -3.48
N GLY A 300 5.09 14.87 -4.04
CA GLY A 300 4.60 13.56 -3.60
C GLY A 300 5.42 12.35 -4.08
N LEU A 301 6.29 12.53 -5.07
CA LEU A 301 7.11 11.49 -5.70
C LEU A 301 8.60 11.89 -5.69
N PRO A 302 9.54 10.92 -5.74
CA PRO A 302 10.98 11.19 -5.74
C PRO A 302 11.50 11.78 -7.06
N THR A 303 10.72 11.67 -8.13
CA THR A 303 10.96 12.36 -9.39
C THR A 303 9.91 13.44 -9.56
N PHE A 304 10.34 14.69 -9.60
CA PHE A 304 9.43 15.83 -9.67
C PHE A 304 10.04 16.98 -10.47
N SER A 305 9.16 17.87 -10.93
CA SER A 305 9.53 19.12 -11.57
C SER A 305 9.02 20.29 -10.74
N LYS A 306 9.81 21.36 -10.64
CA LYS A 306 9.46 22.62 -9.95
C LYS A 306 9.61 23.78 -10.91
N LEU A 307 8.69 24.72 -10.85
CA LEU A 307 8.70 25.88 -11.73
C LEU A 307 9.80 26.84 -11.28
N ALA A 308 10.66 27.28 -12.21
CA ALA A 308 11.71 28.24 -11.93
C ALA A 308 11.43 29.58 -12.60
N LEU A 309 11.14 29.56 -13.90
CA LEU A 309 10.84 30.76 -14.67
C LEU A 309 9.59 30.56 -15.53
N ARG A 310 8.87 31.64 -15.83
CA ARG A 310 7.73 31.64 -16.74
C ARG A 310 7.77 32.85 -17.67
N ASN A 311 7.19 32.73 -18.86
CA ASN A 311 6.89 33.86 -19.75
C ASN A 311 5.47 33.68 -20.30
N ASP A 312 4.61 34.65 -20.00
CA ASP A 312 3.18 34.59 -20.34
C ASP A 312 2.80 35.46 -21.53
N ASN A 313 3.74 36.26 -22.05
CA ASN A 313 3.43 37.33 -23.00
C ASN A 313 4.11 37.12 -24.36
N GLU A 314 5.31 36.54 -24.39
CA GLU A 314 6.12 36.46 -25.60
C GLU A 314 6.18 35.02 -26.14
N THR A 315 6.01 34.90 -27.47
CA THR A 315 6.25 33.66 -28.21
C THR A 315 7.75 33.36 -28.25
N MET A 316 8.13 32.12 -27.95
CA MET A 316 9.49 31.63 -28.15
C MET A 316 9.62 31.22 -29.62
N THR A 317 10.29 32.04 -30.43
CA THR A 317 10.46 31.82 -31.87
C THR A 317 11.40 30.65 -32.18
N ALA A 318 11.26 30.04 -33.36
CA ALA A 318 12.18 29.01 -33.82
C ALA A 318 13.62 29.54 -33.93
N GLY A 319 14.60 28.75 -33.48
CA GLY A 319 16.01 29.10 -33.54
C GLY A 319 16.83 28.51 -32.40
N ILE A 320 18.11 28.85 -32.38
CA ILE A 320 19.06 28.33 -31.41
C ILE A 320 19.07 29.25 -30.19
N TYR A 321 18.83 28.67 -29.02
CA TYR A 321 18.90 29.37 -27.75
C TYR A 321 20.12 28.94 -26.95
N GLN A 322 20.69 29.88 -26.22
CA GLN A 322 21.73 29.65 -25.25
C GLN A 322 21.23 30.01 -23.84
N MET A 323 21.47 29.15 -22.88
CA MET A 323 21.11 29.36 -21.47
C MET A 323 22.29 29.04 -20.57
N GLU A 324 22.51 29.89 -19.57
CA GLU A 324 23.56 29.71 -18.56
C GLU A 324 22.94 29.21 -17.25
N ILE A 325 23.56 28.16 -16.71
CA ILE A 325 23.17 27.56 -15.43
C ILE A 325 24.39 27.60 -14.52
N TYR A 326 24.25 28.28 -13.38
CA TYR A 326 25.27 28.24 -12.34
C TYR A 326 25.04 27.02 -11.47
N ASP A 327 26.00 26.10 -11.47
CA ASP A 327 25.90 24.77 -10.86
C ASP A 327 26.37 24.82 -9.40
N PHE A 328 25.42 24.69 -8.47
CA PHE A 328 25.67 24.70 -7.03
C PHE A 328 25.14 23.44 -6.33
N PHE A 329 24.14 22.76 -6.90
CA PHE A 329 23.39 21.68 -6.26
C PHE A 329 23.94 20.31 -6.66
N PRO A 330 24.67 19.59 -5.78
CA PRO A 330 25.30 18.33 -6.15
C PRO A 330 24.30 17.18 -6.04
N VAL A 331 23.90 16.61 -7.19
CA VAL A 331 22.95 15.48 -7.25
C VAL A 331 23.64 14.11 -7.25
N THR A 332 24.94 14.07 -7.53
CA THR A 332 25.75 12.85 -7.58
C THR A 332 25.94 12.19 -6.21
N VAL A 333 25.72 12.93 -5.12
CA VAL A 333 25.89 12.44 -3.74
C VAL A 333 24.82 11.39 -3.36
N TYR A 334 23.69 11.39 -4.08
CA TYR A 334 22.56 10.50 -3.82
C TYR A 334 22.08 9.78 -5.09
N ASP A 335 22.95 9.64 -6.10
CA ASP A 335 22.64 8.99 -7.38
C ASP A 335 21.38 9.56 -8.06
N GLY A 336 21.20 10.87 -7.99
CA GLY A 336 20.13 11.59 -8.66
C GLY A 336 20.58 12.27 -9.95
N THR A 337 19.61 12.76 -10.71
CA THR A 337 19.85 13.59 -11.89
C THR A 337 19.11 14.92 -11.78
N LYS A 338 19.67 15.95 -12.41
CA LYS A 338 19.07 17.27 -12.59
C LYS A 338 18.96 17.62 -14.07
N SER A 339 17.78 18.07 -14.46
CA SER A 339 17.47 18.44 -15.83
C SER A 339 16.70 19.73 -15.87
N ILE A 340 16.87 20.51 -16.93
CA ILE A 340 15.92 21.56 -17.28
C ILE A 340 14.77 20.94 -18.07
N LEU A 341 13.58 21.54 -17.97
CA LEU A 341 12.40 21.17 -18.72
C LEU A 341 11.68 22.43 -19.16
N ILE A 342 11.75 22.74 -20.45
CA ILE A 342 10.94 23.78 -21.09
C ILE A 342 9.65 23.11 -21.56
N SER A 343 8.48 23.63 -21.17
CA SER A 343 7.20 23.03 -21.54
C SER A 343 6.10 24.08 -21.69
N THR A 344 5.19 23.85 -22.64
CA THR A 344 3.87 24.51 -22.64
C THR A 344 2.91 23.79 -21.68
N ARG A 345 1.77 24.41 -21.35
CA ARG A 345 0.67 23.77 -20.60
C ARG A 345 -0.55 23.56 -21.48
N SER A 346 -1.23 22.44 -21.25
CA SER A 346 -2.61 22.21 -21.70
C SER A 346 -3.59 22.40 -20.54
N VAL A 347 -4.89 22.28 -20.82
CA VAL A 347 -5.97 22.26 -19.81
C VAL A 347 -5.77 21.16 -18.75
N VAL A 348 -5.07 20.08 -19.11
CA VAL A 348 -4.83 18.92 -18.23
C VAL A 348 -3.47 19.00 -17.53
N GLY A 349 -2.70 20.06 -17.78
CA GLY A 349 -1.35 20.26 -17.27
C GLY A 349 -0.27 19.92 -18.31
N GLY A 350 0.77 19.21 -17.88
CA GLY A 350 1.92 18.82 -18.71
C GLY A 350 1.66 17.60 -19.61
N LYS A 351 2.66 17.20 -20.40
CA LYS A 351 2.56 16.04 -21.30
C LYS A 351 2.39 14.75 -20.49
N ASN A 352 1.19 14.17 -20.52
CA ASN A 352 0.88 12.92 -19.86
C ASN A 352 -0.24 12.17 -20.61
N SER A 353 0.13 11.11 -21.33
CA SER A 353 -0.81 10.29 -22.10
C SER A 353 -1.57 9.27 -21.24
N PHE A 354 -1.16 9.01 -20.00
CA PHE A 354 -1.73 7.94 -19.17
C PHE A 354 -3.24 8.08 -18.99
N LEU A 355 -3.72 9.27 -18.63
CA LEU A 355 -5.14 9.50 -18.39
C LEU A 355 -5.97 9.26 -19.66
N GLY A 356 -5.47 9.74 -20.80
CA GLY A 356 -6.12 9.50 -22.09
C GLY A 356 -6.17 8.01 -22.46
N ILE A 357 -5.05 7.28 -22.30
CA ILE A 357 -4.99 5.83 -22.53
C ILE A 357 -5.98 5.09 -21.62
N ALA A 358 -6.03 5.43 -20.33
CA ALA A 358 -6.91 4.78 -19.37
C ALA A 358 -8.39 4.94 -19.72
N TYR A 359 -8.82 6.15 -20.12
CA TYR A 359 -10.20 6.41 -20.55
C TYR A 359 -10.57 5.64 -21.83
N VAL A 360 -9.67 5.60 -22.82
CA VAL A 360 -9.89 4.82 -24.05
C VAL A 360 -9.95 3.32 -23.74
N ALA A 361 -9.07 2.81 -22.88
CA ALA A 361 -9.05 1.40 -22.51
C ALA A 361 -10.32 0.97 -21.76
N ILE A 362 -10.75 1.75 -20.76
CA ILE A 362 -11.98 1.49 -20.01
C ILE A 362 -13.20 1.61 -20.94
N GLY A 363 -13.26 2.65 -21.77
CA GLY A 363 -14.33 2.83 -22.75
C GLY A 363 -14.43 1.66 -23.72
N GLY A 364 -13.30 1.20 -24.26
CA GLY A 364 -13.21 0.02 -25.12
C GLY A 364 -13.66 -1.26 -24.43
N LEU A 365 -13.19 -1.50 -23.20
CA LEU A 365 -13.59 -2.66 -22.40
C LEU A 365 -15.10 -2.67 -22.14
N CYS A 366 -15.70 -1.52 -21.81
CA CYS A 366 -17.14 -1.42 -21.61
C CYS A 366 -17.95 -1.75 -22.86
N ILE A 367 -17.49 -1.31 -24.05
CA ILE A 367 -18.15 -1.64 -25.32
C ILE A 367 -18.04 -3.14 -25.63
N VAL A 368 -16.86 -3.74 -25.43
CA VAL A 368 -16.63 -5.17 -25.65
C VAL A 368 -17.50 -6.02 -24.71
N LEU A 369 -17.51 -5.70 -23.41
CA LEU A 369 -18.36 -6.40 -22.44
C LEU A 369 -19.85 -6.19 -22.72
N GLY A 370 -20.26 -4.99 -23.10
CA GLY A 370 -21.62 -4.69 -23.52
C GLY A 370 -22.06 -5.53 -24.72
N ALA A 371 -21.20 -5.68 -25.73
CA ALA A 371 -21.46 -6.52 -26.89
C ALA A 371 -21.55 -8.01 -26.51
N LEU A 372 -20.59 -8.51 -25.71
CA LEU A 372 -20.59 -9.90 -25.23
C LEU A 372 -21.84 -10.25 -24.42
N PHE A 373 -22.24 -9.39 -23.49
CA PHE A 373 -23.46 -9.58 -22.71
C PHE A 373 -24.74 -9.48 -23.56
N THR A 374 -24.74 -8.62 -24.59
CA THR A 374 -25.85 -8.56 -25.55
C THR A 374 -25.96 -9.87 -26.34
N VAL A 375 -24.85 -10.40 -26.85
CA VAL A 375 -24.80 -11.69 -27.56
C VAL A 375 -25.24 -12.83 -26.64
N ALA A 376 -24.73 -12.90 -25.40
CA ALA A 376 -25.13 -13.91 -24.44
C ALA A 376 -26.63 -13.85 -24.11
N HIS A 377 -27.19 -12.65 -23.99
CA HIS A 377 -28.63 -12.45 -23.76
C HIS A 377 -29.49 -12.90 -24.95
N LEU A 378 -29.00 -12.70 -26.19
CA LEU A 378 -29.69 -13.12 -27.41
C LEU A 378 -29.61 -14.64 -27.64
N ILE A 379 -28.46 -15.28 -27.34
CA ILE A 379 -28.27 -16.73 -27.53
C ILE A 379 -28.97 -17.55 -26.44
N ARG A 380 -28.94 -17.10 -25.17
CA ARG A 380 -29.56 -17.79 -24.03
C ARG A 380 -30.44 -16.84 -23.21
N PRO A 381 -31.61 -16.45 -23.72
CA PRO A 381 -32.50 -15.56 -22.98
C PRO A 381 -33.06 -16.27 -21.76
N ARG A 382 -32.70 -15.79 -20.56
CA ARG A 382 -33.30 -16.24 -19.29
C ARG A 382 -34.48 -15.35 -18.92
N LYS A 383 -35.61 -15.95 -18.56
CA LYS A 383 -36.77 -15.21 -18.04
C LYS A 383 -36.45 -14.68 -16.64
N LEU A 384 -36.70 -13.39 -16.42
CA LEU A 384 -36.49 -12.75 -15.12
C LEU A 384 -37.47 -13.34 -14.10
N GLY A 385 -36.97 -13.76 -12.94
CA GLY A 385 -37.80 -14.39 -11.91
C GLY A 385 -38.30 -15.79 -12.28
N ASP A 386 -37.58 -16.52 -13.14
CA ASP A 386 -37.93 -17.90 -13.47
C ASP A 386 -37.76 -18.83 -12.27
N HIS A 387 -38.87 -19.38 -11.78
CA HIS A 387 -38.92 -20.24 -10.62
C HIS A 387 -38.23 -21.60 -10.86
N THR A 388 -38.01 -22.01 -12.10
CA THR A 388 -37.29 -23.27 -12.41
C THR A 388 -35.84 -23.24 -11.97
N TYR A 389 -35.23 -22.06 -11.83
CA TYR A 389 -33.86 -21.90 -11.33
C TYR A 389 -33.79 -21.75 -9.81
N LEU A 390 -34.94 -21.75 -9.11
CA LEU A 390 -34.94 -21.84 -7.66
C LEU A 390 -34.40 -23.22 -7.31
N SER A 391 -33.37 -23.25 -6.47
CA SER A 391 -32.61 -24.46 -6.16
C SER A 391 -33.50 -25.63 -5.70
N TRP A 392 -34.64 -25.34 -5.09
CA TRP A 392 -35.61 -26.34 -4.62
C TRP A 392 -36.58 -26.87 -5.69
N ASN A 393 -36.73 -26.21 -6.85
CA ASN A 393 -37.63 -26.65 -7.92
C ASN A 393 -36.98 -27.60 -8.93
N ASN A 394 -35.64 -27.67 -8.96
CA ASN A 394 -34.90 -28.65 -9.75
C ASN A 394 -34.61 -29.95 -8.97
N ALA A 395 -35.18 -30.11 -7.78
CA ALA A 395 -35.13 -31.36 -7.03
C ALA A 395 -36.18 -32.35 -7.59
N SER A 396 -35.86 -33.05 -8.68
CA SER A 396 -36.54 -34.31 -9.04
C SER A 396 -36.16 -35.41 -8.03
N PRO A 397 -37.04 -36.41 -7.78
CA PRO A 397 -36.94 -37.31 -6.63
C PRO A 397 -35.65 -38.11 -6.67
N ALA A 398 -34.87 -37.99 -5.60
CA ALA A 398 -33.56 -38.58 -5.44
C ALA A 398 -33.61 -40.12 -5.42
N THR A 399 -33.31 -40.76 -6.55
CA THR A 399 -32.68 -42.09 -6.55
C THR A 399 -31.17 -41.88 -6.46
N GLY A 400 -30.66 -41.92 -5.24
CA GLY A 400 -29.24 -41.73 -4.96
C GLY A 400 -29.07 -41.19 -3.56
N ILE A 401 -28.96 -42.09 -2.60
CA ILE A 401 -28.61 -41.76 -1.22
C ILE A 401 -27.22 -41.11 -1.24
N ALA A 402 -27.16 -39.79 -1.06
CA ALA A 402 -25.99 -39.09 -0.56
C ALA A 402 -26.42 -38.34 0.70
N LYS A 403 -26.18 -38.97 1.85
CA LYS A 403 -26.23 -38.33 3.17
C LYS A 403 -25.10 -37.29 3.24
N TYR A 404 -25.28 -36.10 2.69
CA TYR A 404 -24.52 -34.96 3.20
C TYR A 404 -25.25 -34.46 4.45
N ARG A 405 -24.80 -34.97 5.60
CA ARG A 405 -25.12 -34.37 6.90
C ARG A 405 -24.59 -32.93 6.90
N PRO A 406 -25.26 -32.00 7.59
CA PRO A 406 -24.74 -30.65 7.78
C PRO A 406 -23.32 -30.73 8.32
N ILE A 407 -22.39 -30.02 7.66
CA ILE A 407 -20.99 -29.93 8.07
C ILE A 407 -20.98 -29.12 9.37
N ASN A 408 -20.84 -29.80 10.51
CA ASN A 408 -20.34 -29.16 11.71
C ASN A 408 -18.88 -28.81 11.43
N ARG A 409 -18.57 -27.51 11.34
CA ARG A 409 -17.21 -27.03 11.10
C ARG A 409 -16.37 -27.27 12.34
N SER A 410 -15.39 -28.14 12.23
CA SER A 410 -14.31 -28.31 13.17
C SER A 410 -13.05 -28.59 12.36
N CYS A 411 -11.95 -27.93 12.69
CA CYS A 411 -10.63 -28.33 12.23
C CYS A 411 -10.37 -29.76 12.72
N GLY A 412 -9.79 -30.60 11.87
CA GLY A 412 -9.44 -31.97 12.26
C GLY A 412 -8.16 -32.03 13.10
N ALA A 413 -7.50 -30.89 13.37
CA ALA A 413 -6.31 -30.83 14.19
C ALA A 413 -6.62 -31.30 15.62
N PRO A 414 -5.70 -32.08 16.23
CA PRO A 414 -5.85 -32.48 17.61
C PRO A 414 -5.78 -31.25 18.55
N PRO A 415 -6.40 -31.30 19.74
CA PRO A 415 -6.22 -30.26 20.74
C PRO A 415 -4.73 -30.13 21.11
N PRO A 416 -4.25 -28.93 21.48
CA PRO A 416 -2.87 -28.74 21.89
C PRO A 416 -2.52 -29.58 23.11
N THR A 417 -1.30 -30.09 23.15
CA THR A 417 -0.79 -30.78 24.34
C THR A 417 -0.64 -29.79 25.49
N ALA A 418 -0.69 -30.28 26.73
CA ALA A 418 -0.48 -29.44 27.92
C ALA A 418 0.88 -28.71 27.88
N GLU A 419 1.90 -29.35 27.32
CA GLU A 419 3.25 -28.78 27.17
C GLU A 419 3.31 -27.66 26.13
N LEU A 420 2.62 -27.83 24.99
CA LEU A 420 2.53 -26.77 23.99
C LEU A 420 1.71 -25.60 24.54
N LEU A 421 0.60 -25.87 25.23
CA LEU A 421 -0.21 -24.84 25.87
C LEU A 421 0.60 -24.07 26.93
N ALA A 422 1.37 -24.77 27.76
CA ALA A 422 2.27 -24.15 28.73
C ALA A 422 3.36 -23.32 28.03
N THR A 423 3.86 -23.75 26.87
CA THR A 423 4.79 -22.95 26.07
C THR A 423 4.13 -21.69 25.54
N HIS A 424 2.88 -21.76 25.08
CA HIS A 424 2.14 -20.58 24.64
C HIS A 424 1.89 -19.58 25.76
N GLN A 425 1.54 -20.05 26.95
CA GLN A 425 1.38 -19.24 28.16
C GLN A 425 2.71 -18.61 28.58
N PHE A 426 3.80 -19.39 28.58
CA PHE A 426 5.13 -18.89 28.89
C PHE A 426 5.57 -17.81 27.90
N LEU A 427 5.42 -18.06 26.59
CA LEU A 427 5.78 -17.09 25.56
C LEU A 427 4.88 -15.85 25.63
N GLN A 428 3.61 -15.97 25.99
CA GLN A 428 2.76 -14.79 26.18
C GLN A 428 3.32 -13.82 27.23
N GLU A 429 3.91 -14.33 28.31
CA GLU A 429 4.48 -13.52 29.39
C GLU A 429 5.94 -13.07 29.13
N ASN A 430 6.68 -13.81 28.30
CA ASN A 430 8.15 -13.69 28.18
C ASN A 430 8.64 -13.38 26.76
N GLU A 431 7.77 -13.34 25.75
CA GLU A 431 8.11 -12.99 24.37
C GLU A 431 8.44 -11.49 24.30
N PRO A 432 9.69 -11.10 23.98
CA PRO A 432 10.01 -9.69 23.84
C PRO A 432 9.25 -9.13 22.64
N LEU A 433 8.33 -8.21 22.90
CA LEU A 433 7.59 -7.46 21.87
C LEU A 433 8.52 -6.61 20.99
N GLU A 434 9.74 -6.36 21.46
CA GLU A 434 10.86 -5.84 20.68
C GLU A 434 11.81 -6.97 20.27
N ASN A 435 11.32 -7.99 19.58
CA ASN A 435 12.22 -8.75 18.73
C ASN A 435 12.61 -7.80 17.58
N GLU A 436 13.90 -7.50 17.39
CA GLU A 436 14.40 -6.59 16.34
C GLU A 436 13.87 -6.93 14.92
N LEU A 437 13.32 -8.13 14.78
CA LEU A 437 12.63 -8.69 13.62
C LEU A 437 11.24 -8.11 13.32
N TRP A 438 10.59 -7.37 14.22
CA TRP A 438 9.18 -6.91 14.04
C TRP A 438 8.87 -5.51 14.61
N ASN A 439 9.89 -4.65 14.78
CA ASN A 439 9.68 -3.23 15.06
C ASN A 439 8.76 -2.61 13.97
N ILE A 440 7.72 -1.86 14.34
CA ILE A 440 6.80 -1.17 13.41
C ILE A 440 7.57 -0.38 12.34
N SER A 441 8.69 0.25 12.69
CA SER A 441 9.54 0.96 11.74
C SER A 441 10.23 0.04 10.72
N SER A 442 10.55 -1.20 11.09
CA SER A 442 11.09 -2.24 10.20
C SER A 442 10.02 -2.89 9.32
N ILE A 443 8.75 -2.91 9.78
CA ILE A 443 7.58 -3.36 9.01
C ILE A 443 7.18 -2.26 8.02
N GLU A 444 7.05 -1.00 8.43
CA GLU A 444 6.81 0.15 7.54
C GLU A 444 7.92 0.28 6.48
N TYR A 445 9.18 0.01 6.85
CA TYR A 445 10.31 -0.06 5.91
C TYR A 445 10.19 -1.23 4.91
N ARG A 446 9.64 -2.37 5.33
CA ARG A 446 9.42 -3.57 4.49
C ARG A 446 8.15 -3.51 3.62
N HIS A 447 7.13 -2.75 4.04
CA HIS A 447 5.84 -2.58 3.36
C HIS A 447 5.76 -1.33 2.47
N SER A 448 6.84 -0.55 2.34
CA SER A 448 6.90 0.62 1.45
C SER A 448 6.81 0.20 -0.03
N SER A 449 5.77 0.68 -0.71
CA SER A 449 5.34 0.35 -2.07
C SER A 449 6.24 0.88 -3.20
N SER A 450 7.55 0.73 -3.11
CA SER A 450 8.47 1.05 -4.21
C SER A 450 8.73 -0.17 -5.11
N LEU A 451 8.41 -0.02 -6.41
CA LEU A 451 8.49 -1.05 -7.45
C LEU A 451 9.92 -1.57 -7.78
N SER A 452 10.96 -1.06 -7.12
CA SER A 452 12.37 -1.39 -7.40
C SER A 452 13.06 -2.27 -6.34
N ARG A 453 12.33 -2.79 -5.34
CA ARG A 453 12.81 -3.91 -4.50
C ARG A 453 11.80 -5.07 -4.49
N ARG A 454 11.80 -5.83 -5.59
CA ARG A 454 11.65 -7.30 -5.55
C ARG A 454 13.00 -7.97 -5.21
N GLN A 455 13.82 -7.36 -4.35
CA GLN A 455 14.83 -8.13 -3.63
C GLN A 455 14.09 -8.76 -2.46
N ALA A 456 13.94 -10.08 -2.53
CA ALA A 456 13.26 -10.91 -1.55
C ALA A 456 13.48 -10.42 -0.11
N LEU A 457 12.41 -10.34 0.67
CA LEU A 457 12.50 -10.55 2.12
C LEU A 457 13.28 -11.85 2.30
N ILE A 458 14.56 -11.77 2.68
CA ILE A 458 15.34 -12.99 2.91
C ILE A 458 14.68 -13.67 4.10
N PRO A 459 14.11 -14.89 3.93
CA PRO A 459 13.47 -15.57 5.03
C PRO A 459 14.50 -15.88 6.12
N LEU A 460 14.09 -15.82 7.39
CA LEU A 460 14.96 -16.10 8.53
C LEU A 460 15.44 -17.54 8.54
N PHE A 461 14.58 -18.45 8.09
CA PHE A 461 14.89 -19.83 7.82
C PHE A 461 14.01 -20.35 6.69
N ILE A 462 14.48 -21.40 6.02
CA ILE A 462 13.79 -22.02 4.89
C ILE A 462 13.40 -23.44 5.31
N ILE A 463 12.12 -23.76 5.20
CA ILE A 463 11.55 -25.08 5.45
C ILE A 463 11.51 -25.87 4.15
N ASP A 464 12.18 -27.02 4.14
CA ASP A 464 12.02 -28.00 3.06
C ASP A 464 10.64 -28.61 3.09
N THR A 465 9.94 -28.49 1.98
CA THR A 465 8.53 -28.88 1.84
C THR A 465 8.38 -29.98 0.80
N TYR A 466 7.75 -31.07 1.21
CA TYR A 466 7.40 -32.19 0.34
C TYR A 466 5.88 -32.24 0.18
N MET A 467 5.40 -32.20 -1.06
CA MET A 467 3.97 -32.30 -1.38
C MET A 467 3.66 -33.68 -1.96
N HIS A 468 2.81 -34.43 -1.28
CA HIS A 468 2.40 -35.78 -1.67
C HIS A 468 0.95 -35.74 -2.14
N ILE A 469 0.72 -35.97 -3.43
CA ILE A 469 -0.61 -36.05 -4.02
C ILE A 469 -1.10 -37.49 -3.93
N VAL A 470 -2.15 -37.69 -3.16
CA VAL A 470 -2.73 -39.00 -2.86
C VAL A 470 -4.15 -39.04 -3.42
N SER A 471 -4.29 -39.65 -4.59
CA SER A 471 -5.55 -39.73 -5.32
C SER A 471 -6.20 -41.10 -5.17
N ASP A 472 -7.52 -41.12 -5.12
CA ASP A 472 -8.29 -42.34 -5.41
C ASP A 472 -8.21 -42.68 -6.91
N THR A 473 -8.64 -43.89 -7.24
CA THR A 473 -8.64 -44.44 -8.60
C THR A 473 -9.53 -43.64 -9.55
N ALA A 474 -10.57 -42.98 -9.05
CA ALA A 474 -11.49 -42.17 -9.88
C ALA A 474 -10.90 -40.81 -10.26
N THR A 475 -9.93 -40.31 -9.49
CA THR A 475 -9.34 -38.96 -9.65
C THR A 475 -7.87 -38.98 -10.08
N SER A 476 -7.25 -40.16 -10.15
CA SER A 476 -5.84 -40.32 -10.53
C SER A 476 -5.54 -40.17 -12.02
N SER A 477 -6.55 -40.34 -12.90
CA SER A 477 -6.38 -40.17 -14.35
C SER A 477 -6.43 -38.69 -14.75
N PRO A 478 -5.53 -38.20 -15.64
CA PRO A 478 -5.59 -36.85 -16.22
C PRO A 478 -6.92 -36.50 -16.93
N SER A 479 -7.70 -37.50 -17.32
CA SER A 479 -9.03 -37.31 -17.91
C SER A 479 -10.13 -37.05 -16.88
N SER A 480 -9.83 -37.19 -15.59
CA SER A 480 -10.80 -36.98 -14.51
C SER A 480 -11.04 -35.49 -14.30
N PRO A 481 -12.30 -35.04 -14.11
CA PRO A 481 -12.60 -33.63 -13.86
C PRO A 481 -12.00 -33.10 -12.55
N ASN A 482 -11.62 -33.99 -11.62
CA ASN A 482 -11.00 -33.64 -10.34
C ASN A 482 -9.51 -34.05 -10.29
N TYR A 483 -8.87 -34.25 -11.44
CA TYR A 483 -7.45 -34.55 -11.50
C TYR A 483 -6.61 -33.36 -11.01
N ILE A 484 -5.65 -33.64 -10.12
CA ILE A 484 -4.74 -32.63 -9.61
C ILE A 484 -3.61 -32.43 -10.61
N SER A 485 -3.64 -31.34 -11.37
CA SER A 485 -2.59 -31.00 -12.35
C SER A 485 -1.32 -30.48 -11.67
N ASP A 486 -0.19 -30.53 -12.38
CA ASP A 486 1.06 -29.93 -11.88
C ASP A 486 0.93 -28.41 -11.68
N SER A 487 0.09 -27.74 -12.48
CA SER A 487 -0.23 -26.32 -12.29
C SER A 487 -0.97 -26.07 -10.96
N MET A 488 -1.89 -26.94 -10.54
CA MET A 488 -2.54 -26.81 -9.23
C MET A 488 -1.52 -26.96 -8.10
N ILE A 489 -0.60 -27.92 -8.21
CA ILE A 489 0.47 -28.15 -7.21
C ILE A 489 1.36 -26.92 -7.11
N GLN A 490 1.82 -26.39 -8.24
CA GLN A 490 2.66 -25.20 -8.29
C GLN A 490 1.94 -23.99 -7.70
N ASN A 491 0.69 -23.74 -8.12
CA ASN A 491 -0.11 -22.63 -7.59
C ASN A 491 -0.34 -22.74 -6.08
N GLN A 492 -0.57 -23.95 -5.58
CA GLN A 492 -0.73 -24.19 -4.14
C GLN A 492 0.56 -23.93 -3.37
N PHE A 493 1.71 -24.36 -3.90
CA PHE A 493 3.01 -24.10 -3.29
C PHE A 493 3.32 -22.59 -3.27
N GLU A 494 3.07 -21.89 -4.38
CA GLU A 494 3.24 -20.45 -4.48
C GLU A 494 2.35 -19.70 -3.49
N TYR A 495 1.08 -20.11 -3.35
CA TYR A 495 0.17 -19.55 -2.37
C TYR A 495 0.71 -19.75 -0.94
N LEU A 496 1.16 -20.96 -0.60
CA LEU A 496 1.76 -21.27 0.71
C LEU A 496 2.99 -20.38 0.97
N ALA A 497 3.93 -20.31 0.05
CA ALA A 497 5.13 -19.50 0.21
C ALA A 497 4.80 -18.00 0.39
N GLN A 498 3.81 -17.49 -0.34
CA GLN A 498 3.36 -16.11 -0.22
C GLN A 498 2.68 -15.83 1.12
N ALA A 499 1.81 -16.74 1.60
CA ALA A 499 1.07 -16.59 2.86
C ALA A 499 1.96 -16.36 4.08
N TYR A 500 3.20 -16.87 4.05
CA TYR A 500 4.18 -16.78 5.15
C TYR A 500 5.30 -15.77 4.93
N THR A 501 5.30 -15.08 3.79
CA THR A 501 6.33 -14.07 3.47
C THR A 501 6.33 -12.96 4.54
N ASN A 502 5.16 -12.54 4.99
CA ASN A 502 5.00 -11.55 6.06
C ASN A 502 5.29 -12.09 7.46
N ALA A 503 5.56 -13.40 7.62
CA ALA A 503 6.07 -14.00 8.85
C ALA A 503 7.59 -14.24 8.77
N SER A 504 8.26 -13.82 7.68
CA SER A 504 9.69 -14.07 7.41
C SER A 504 10.07 -15.56 7.40
N ILE A 505 9.12 -16.45 7.11
CA ILE A 505 9.33 -17.89 6.98
C ILE A 505 9.35 -18.24 5.49
N GLY A 506 10.43 -18.88 5.03
CA GLY A 506 10.58 -19.31 3.64
C GLY A 506 10.21 -20.78 3.49
N TYR A 507 9.66 -21.15 2.34
CA TYR A 507 9.44 -22.55 1.96
C TYR A 507 10.19 -22.85 0.67
N ARG A 508 10.79 -24.04 0.60
CA ARG A 508 11.43 -24.58 -0.59
C ARG A 508 10.74 -25.89 -0.97
N LEU A 509 10.27 -25.98 -2.21
CA LEU A 509 9.68 -27.22 -2.73
C LEU A 509 10.79 -28.25 -2.95
N ALA A 510 10.95 -29.17 -2.00
CA ALA A 510 12.01 -30.17 -1.97
C ALA A 510 11.63 -31.44 -2.77
N GLY A 511 10.33 -31.68 -2.98
CA GLY A 511 9.87 -32.76 -3.85
C GLY A 511 8.36 -32.89 -3.93
N VAL A 512 7.90 -33.55 -5.01
CA VAL A 512 6.49 -33.88 -5.24
C VAL A 512 6.37 -35.37 -5.51
N THR A 513 5.45 -36.05 -4.83
CA THR A 513 5.13 -37.47 -5.06
C THR A 513 3.67 -37.59 -5.49
N ARG A 514 3.36 -38.50 -6.41
CA ARG A 514 1.98 -38.86 -6.77
C ARG A 514 1.74 -40.34 -6.47
N VAL A 515 0.67 -40.64 -5.76
CA VAL A 515 0.28 -42.00 -5.38
C VAL A 515 -1.21 -42.19 -5.64
N THR A 516 -1.56 -43.34 -6.21
CA THR A 516 -2.95 -43.79 -6.30
C THR A 516 -3.21 -44.86 -5.25
N ASN A 517 -4.03 -44.54 -4.25
CA ASN A 517 -4.41 -45.47 -3.20
C ASN A 517 -5.71 -44.99 -2.55
N ASP A 518 -6.81 -45.69 -2.82
CA ASP A 518 -8.15 -45.32 -2.35
C ASP A 518 -8.24 -45.24 -0.82
N THR A 519 -7.59 -46.17 -0.11
CA THR A 519 -7.58 -46.20 1.36
C THR A 519 -6.85 -45.00 1.92
N TRP A 520 -5.71 -44.61 1.33
CA TRP A 520 -4.99 -43.42 1.77
C TRP A 520 -5.72 -42.16 1.35
N ALA A 521 -6.27 -42.07 0.14
CA ALA A 521 -7.02 -40.92 -0.34
C ALA A 521 -8.24 -40.59 0.54
N SER A 522 -8.83 -41.59 1.18
CA SER A 522 -9.96 -41.43 2.11
C SER A 522 -9.57 -41.30 3.59
N ASN A 523 -8.28 -41.11 3.92
CA ASN A 523 -7.77 -41.08 5.29
C ASN A 523 -7.96 -42.39 6.10
N GLY A 524 -8.07 -43.53 5.41
CA GLY A 524 -8.30 -44.84 6.04
C GLY A 524 -7.09 -45.45 6.72
N ASP A 525 -5.87 -45.07 6.31
CA ASP A 525 -4.61 -45.55 6.91
C ASP A 525 -3.49 -44.48 6.82
N ASP A 526 -3.63 -43.41 7.61
CA ASP A 526 -2.67 -42.29 7.65
C ASP A 526 -1.26 -42.74 8.03
N LEU A 527 -1.15 -43.72 8.95
CA LEU A 527 0.13 -44.18 9.46
C LEU A 527 0.93 -44.94 8.39
N ALA A 528 0.29 -45.86 7.64
CA ALA A 528 0.97 -46.53 6.54
C ALA A 528 1.35 -45.57 5.42
N MET A 529 0.47 -44.60 5.10
CA MET A 529 0.75 -43.55 4.11
C MET A 529 1.99 -42.75 4.51
N LYS A 530 2.04 -42.21 5.73
CA LYS A 530 3.17 -41.41 6.21
C LYS A 530 4.45 -42.22 6.33
N ARG A 531 4.39 -43.49 6.75
CA ARG A 531 5.55 -44.41 6.74
C ARG A 531 6.12 -44.60 5.34
N ALA A 532 5.28 -44.69 4.32
CA ALA A 532 5.72 -44.88 2.94
C ALA A 532 6.28 -43.59 2.32
N LEU A 533 5.65 -42.45 2.62
CA LEU A 533 5.83 -41.22 1.84
C LEU A 533 6.65 -40.14 2.53
N ARG A 534 6.73 -40.09 3.87
CA ARG A 534 7.46 -39.03 4.58
C ARG A 534 8.91 -38.92 4.09
N ARG A 535 9.37 -37.68 3.96
CA ARG A 535 10.75 -37.33 3.61
C ARG A 535 11.31 -36.27 4.56
N GLY A 536 12.63 -36.24 4.70
CA GLY A 536 13.34 -35.28 5.54
C GLY A 536 13.29 -35.58 7.04
N THR A 537 13.70 -34.61 7.84
CA THR A 537 13.80 -34.71 9.31
C THR A 537 12.55 -34.14 9.99
N TYR A 538 12.60 -33.81 11.28
CA TYR A 538 11.46 -33.20 11.97
C TYR A 538 11.23 -31.73 11.57
N SER A 539 12.27 -31.07 11.08
CA SER A 539 12.19 -29.72 10.51
C SER A 539 11.70 -29.67 9.04
N SER A 540 11.49 -30.81 8.39
CA SER A 540 10.95 -30.87 7.02
C SER A 540 9.42 -31.00 7.03
N LEU A 541 8.73 -30.11 6.32
CA LEU A 541 7.28 -30.13 6.19
C LEU A 541 6.85 -31.15 5.14
N ASN A 542 5.93 -32.04 5.51
CA ASN A 542 5.29 -32.97 4.57
C ASN A 542 3.79 -32.69 4.53
N ILE A 543 3.27 -32.41 3.33
CA ILE A 543 1.85 -32.12 3.09
C ILE A 543 1.28 -33.21 2.19
N TYR A 544 0.23 -33.87 2.64
CA TYR A 544 -0.47 -34.95 1.97
C TYR A 544 -1.81 -34.42 1.45
N TYR A 545 -1.86 -34.15 0.14
CA TYR A 545 -3.08 -33.73 -0.55
C TYR A 545 -3.91 -34.94 -0.95
N GLN A 546 -4.96 -35.20 -0.21
CA GLN A 546 -5.84 -36.36 -0.37
C GLN A 546 -7.09 -36.00 -1.18
N SER A 547 -7.44 -36.78 -2.20
CA SER A 547 -8.61 -36.49 -3.06
C SER A 547 -9.96 -36.61 -2.36
N LEU A 548 -10.02 -37.36 -1.26
CA LEU A 548 -11.24 -37.64 -0.51
C LEU A 548 -11.00 -37.60 1.00
N LEU A 549 -10.42 -36.53 1.53
CA LEU A 549 -10.13 -36.44 2.96
C LEU A 549 -11.41 -36.57 3.82
N GLN A 550 -11.47 -37.60 4.66
CA GLN A 550 -12.61 -37.88 5.55
C GLN A 550 -12.18 -37.96 7.02
N ALA A 551 -13.13 -37.63 7.90
CA ALA A 551 -13.01 -37.76 9.34
C ALA A 551 -13.02 -39.23 9.76
N GLY A 552 -12.08 -39.61 10.61
CA GLY A 552 -12.04 -40.92 11.24
C GLY A 552 -13.02 -41.01 12.42
N ALA A 553 -13.11 -42.20 13.02
CA ALA A 553 -13.95 -42.42 14.20
C ALA A 553 -13.56 -41.57 15.43
N ASN A 554 -12.30 -41.14 15.49
CA ASN A 554 -11.73 -40.40 16.61
C ASN A 554 -11.54 -38.91 16.31
N THR A 555 -12.03 -38.40 15.18
CA THR A 555 -11.90 -36.97 14.85
C THR A 555 -12.80 -36.16 15.80
N PRO A 556 -12.24 -35.24 16.62
CA PRO A 556 -13.02 -34.48 17.59
C PRO A 556 -14.11 -33.64 16.92
N GLY A 557 -15.34 -33.69 17.44
CA GLY A 557 -16.44 -32.82 16.98
C GLY A 557 -17.02 -33.13 15.59
N VAL A 558 -16.49 -34.12 14.86
CA VAL A 558 -16.89 -34.44 13.48
C VAL A 558 -17.34 -35.89 13.35
N PRO A 559 -18.54 -36.16 12.78
CA PRO A 559 -18.97 -37.53 12.52
C PRO A 559 -18.01 -38.29 11.60
N ALA A 560 -17.74 -39.56 11.90
CA ALA A 560 -16.95 -40.44 11.05
C ALA A 560 -17.50 -40.48 9.61
N GLY A 561 -16.62 -40.36 8.62
CA GLY A 561 -16.96 -40.32 7.20
C GLY A 561 -17.39 -38.95 6.66
N SER A 562 -17.47 -37.91 7.51
CA SER A 562 -17.65 -36.53 7.03
C SER A 562 -16.40 -36.03 6.31
N THR A 563 -16.58 -35.22 5.26
CA THR A 563 -15.46 -34.56 4.58
C THR A 563 -14.75 -33.57 5.51
N LEU A 564 -13.43 -33.64 5.57
CA LEU A 564 -12.57 -32.67 6.24
C LEU A 564 -11.89 -31.79 5.18
N LEU A 565 -11.65 -30.52 5.51
CA LEU A 565 -10.82 -29.66 4.66
C LEU A 565 -9.33 -29.91 4.89
N GLY A 566 -8.93 -30.09 6.15
CA GLY A 566 -7.57 -30.42 6.51
C GLY A 566 -7.40 -30.69 8.00
N PHE A 567 -6.19 -31.14 8.34
CA PHE A 567 -5.62 -31.16 9.69
C PHE A 567 -4.09 -31.24 9.61
N CYS A 568 -3.39 -30.60 10.55
CA CYS A 568 -1.96 -30.85 10.79
C CYS A 568 -1.67 -31.28 12.22
N SER A 569 -0.53 -31.95 12.38
CA SER A 569 0.08 -32.14 13.70
C SER A 569 0.58 -30.81 14.27
N LEU A 570 0.32 -30.56 15.55
CA LEU A 570 1.00 -29.52 16.31
C LEU A 570 2.44 -29.96 16.69
N PRO A 571 3.37 -29.03 16.96
CA PRO A 571 4.72 -29.37 17.42
C PRO A 571 4.72 -30.19 18.71
N ALA A 572 5.54 -31.23 18.74
CA ALA A 572 5.66 -32.16 19.86
C ALA A 572 7.02 -32.00 20.56
N SER A 573 7.01 -32.03 21.89
CA SER A 573 8.24 -31.99 22.70
C SER A 573 9.03 -33.30 22.56
N GLY A 574 10.29 -33.30 23.02
CA GLY A 574 11.10 -34.53 23.12
C GLY A 574 11.66 -35.07 21.79
N VAL A 575 11.35 -34.45 20.65
CA VAL A 575 12.02 -34.77 19.38
C VAL A 575 13.40 -34.13 19.35
N THR A 576 14.42 -34.93 19.11
CA THR A 576 15.83 -34.53 19.04
C THR A 576 16.43 -34.99 17.70
N PRO A 577 17.63 -34.52 17.31
CA PRO A 577 18.24 -34.94 16.04
C PRO A 577 18.54 -36.45 15.95
N SER A 578 18.59 -37.15 17.09
CA SER A 578 18.78 -38.60 17.18
C SER A 578 17.48 -39.39 17.35
N THR A 579 16.34 -38.71 17.47
CA THR A 579 15.03 -39.35 17.56
C THR A 579 14.74 -40.07 16.25
N ARG A 580 14.32 -41.33 16.33
CA ARG A 580 14.01 -42.12 15.15
C ARG A 580 12.73 -41.63 14.48
N VAL A 581 12.69 -41.68 13.15
CA VAL A 581 11.56 -41.23 12.33
C VAL A 581 10.22 -41.87 12.73
N ASP A 582 10.23 -43.13 13.17
CA ASP A 582 9.01 -43.84 13.60
C ASP A 582 8.32 -43.19 14.81
N GLN A 583 9.05 -42.43 15.63
CA GLN A 583 8.51 -41.74 16.81
C GLN A 583 7.79 -40.43 16.47
N TYR A 584 8.11 -39.80 15.33
CA TYR A 584 7.45 -38.59 14.86
C TYR A 584 6.80 -38.76 13.48
N ILE A 585 6.57 -40.01 13.06
CA ILE A 585 6.12 -40.33 11.69
C ILE A 585 4.79 -39.66 11.31
N VAL A 586 3.94 -39.40 12.31
CA VAL A 586 2.63 -38.78 12.14
C VAL A 586 2.68 -37.27 11.88
N ASP A 587 3.85 -36.64 12.09
CA ASP A 587 4.05 -35.21 11.84
C ASP A 587 3.80 -34.85 10.37
N GLY A 588 3.21 -33.68 10.15
CA GLY A 588 2.85 -33.16 8.84
C GLY A 588 1.36 -32.82 8.73
N CYS A 589 0.94 -32.59 7.49
CA CYS A 589 -0.34 -31.98 7.17
C CYS A 589 -1.13 -32.82 6.19
N ASN A 590 -2.40 -33.08 6.48
CA ASN A 590 -3.32 -33.79 5.61
C ASN A 590 -4.37 -32.80 5.12
N VAL A 591 -4.47 -32.58 3.82
CA VAL A 591 -5.29 -31.52 3.23
C VAL A 591 -6.14 -32.11 2.11
N LEU A 592 -7.41 -31.73 2.03
CA LEU A 592 -8.28 -32.10 0.93
C LEU A 592 -7.80 -31.41 -0.35
N SER A 593 -7.43 -32.18 -1.38
CA SER A 593 -6.88 -31.59 -2.62
C SER A 593 -7.87 -30.68 -3.35
N GLY A 594 -9.18 -30.82 -3.08
CA GLY A 594 -10.22 -29.93 -3.57
C GLY A 594 -10.11 -28.47 -3.10
N THR A 595 -9.33 -28.20 -2.04
CA THR A 595 -9.09 -26.85 -1.52
C THR A 595 -7.90 -26.14 -2.20
N MET A 596 -7.18 -26.83 -3.07
CA MET A 596 -6.09 -26.22 -3.84
C MET A 596 -6.64 -25.16 -4.80
N PRO A 597 -5.81 -24.17 -5.23
CA PRO A 597 -6.19 -23.20 -6.26
C PRO A 597 -6.77 -23.88 -7.51
N GLY A 598 -8.03 -23.60 -7.80
CA GLY A 598 -8.75 -24.19 -8.95
C GLY A 598 -9.41 -25.55 -8.67
N GLY A 599 -9.37 -26.02 -7.42
CA GLY A 599 -10.07 -27.23 -6.97
C GLY A 599 -11.58 -27.08 -6.89
N ASN A 600 -12.26 -28.18 -6.55
CA ASN A 600 -13.72 -28.27 -6.56
C ASN A 600 -14.41 -27.84 -5.25
N MET A 601 -13.65 -27.48 -4.22
CA MET A 601 -14.22 -27.09 -2.92
C MET A 601 -14.57 -25.60 -2.88
N GLN A 602 -15.76 -25.25 -3.40
CA GLN A 602 -16.17 -23.84 -3.51
C GLN A 602 -16.09 -23.07 -2.19
N GLY A 603 -15.51 -21.87 -2.26
CA GLY A 603 -15.26 -21.00 -1.10
C GLY A 603 -13.96 -21.29 -0.35
N TYR A 604 -13.30 -22.41 -0.66
CA TYR A 604 -12.06 -22.89 -0.03
C TYR A 604 -11.02 -23.37 -1.06
N ASN A 605 -11.23 -23.06 -2.34
CA ASN A 605 -10.43 -23.56 -3.45
C ASN A 605 -9.42 -22.52 -3.98
N LEU A 606 -8.92 -21.64 -3.10
CA LEU A 606 -7.85 -20.68 -3.41
C LEU A 606 -6.54 -21.03 -2.70
N GLY A 607 -6.51 -22.12 -1.92
CA GLY A 607 -5.32 -22.61 -1.22
C GLY A 607 -5.20 -22.19 0.24
N GLY A 608 -6.19 -21.44 0.78
CA GLY A 608 -6.20 -20.91 2.15
C GLY A 608 -6.16 -21.99 3.22
N THR A 609 -6.81 -23.13 2.98
CA THR A 609 -6.75 -24.29 3.88
C THR A 609 -5.32 -24.77 4.12
N THR A 610 -4.47 -24.83 3.09
CA THR A 610 -3.07 -25.24 3.32
C THR A 610 -2.35 -24.24 4.24
N ALA A 611 -2.59 -22.93 4.07
CA ALA A 611 -1.98 -21.92 4.93
C ALA A 611 -2.46 -22.02 6.39
N HIS A 612 -3.77 -22.22 6.61
CA HIS A 612 -4.33 -22.47 7.95
C HIS A 612 -3.65 -23.66 8.64
N GLU A 613 -3.63 -24.79 7.93
CA GLU A 613 -3.17 -26.06 8.48
C GLU A 613 -1.65 -26.01 8.77
N VAL A 614 -0.85 -25.45 7.86
CA VAL A 614 0.58 -25.23 8.11
C VAL A 614 0.82 -24.24 9.26
N GLY A 615 -0.17 -23.40 9.60
CA GLY A 615 -0.15 -22.53 10.77
C GLY A 615 -0.08 -23.35 12.06
N HIS A 616 -0.91 -24.39 12.16
CA HIS A 616 -0.81 -25.38 13.25
C HIS A 616 0.50 -26.15 13.22
N TRP A 617 1.02 -26.53 12.05
CA TRP A 617 2.31 -27.22 11.99
C TRP A 617 3.48 -26.36 12.52
N ASN A 618 3.40 -25.04 12.34
CA ASN A 618 4.29 -24.06 12.94
C ASN A 618 3.92 -23.68 14.39
N GLY A 619 2.85 -24.26 14.93
CA GLY A 619 2.43 -24.18 16.33
C GLY A 619 1.46 -23.07 16.66
N LEU A 620 0.82 -22.40 15.69
CA LEU A 620 -0.27 -21.48 16.01
C LEU A 620 -1.51 -22.23 16.50
N LEU A 621 -2.21 -21.60 17.44
CA LEU A 621 -3.52 -22.01 17.91
C LEU A 621 -4.59 -21.19 17.20
N HIS A 622 -5.86 -21.64 17.25
CA HIS A 622 -6.97 -20.83 16.75
C HIS A 622 -7.19 -19.59 17.65
N PRO A 623 -7.59 -18.42 17.11
CA PRO A 623 -7.96 -17.25 17.90
C PRO A 623 -9.10 -17.51 18.89
N PHE A 624 -9.94 -18.52 18.59
CA PHE A 624 -11.03 -18.99 19.44
C PHE A 624 -10.69 -20.23 20.27
N THR A 625 -9.40 -20.55 20.46
CA THR A 625 -9.00 -21.60 21.38
C THR A 625 -9.54 -21.28 22.78
N GLY A 626 -10.14 -22.28 23.45
CA GLY A 626 -10.85 -22.08 24.72
C GLY A 626 -12.34 -21.70 24.59
N ASN A 627 -12.76 -21.18 23.44
CA ASN A 627 -14.15 -20.75 23.15
C ASN A 627 -14.75 -19.85 24.24
N SER A 628 -13.96 -18.86 24.67
CA SER A 628 -14.24 -18.04 25.85
C SER A 628 -13.92 -16.57 25.57
N CYS A 629 -14.49 -15.67 26.37
CA CYS A 629 -14.08 -14.26 26.48
C CYS A 629 -13.60 -13.94 27.91
N ALA A 630 -13.23 -14.95 28.69
CA ALA A 630 -12.86 -14.77 30.10
C ALA A 630 -11.48 -14.14 30.24
N GLU A 631 -11.27 -13.32 31.28
CA GLU A 631 -10.03 -12.57 31.54
C GLU A 631 -8.76 -13.42 31.73
N GLY A 632 -8.87 -14.75 31.82
CA GLY A 632 -7.75 -15.69 31.95
C GLY A 632 -7.61 -16.67 30.78
N ASP A 633 -8.43 -16.53 29.75
CA ASP A 633 -8.38 -17.31 28.52
C ASP A 633 -8.07 -16.33 27.39
N TRP A 634 -7.01 -16.54 26.61
CA TRP A 634 -6.50 -15.54 25.68
C TRP A 634 -6.62 -15.98 24.22
N GLY A 635 -7.43 -16.99 23.94
CA GLY A 635 -7.54 -17.51 22.58
C GLY A 635 -6.25 -18.18 22.15
N ASP A 636 -5.56 -17.60 21.17
CA ASP A 636 -4.30 -18.12 20.64
C ASP A 636 -3.04 -17.74 21.44
N TYR A 637 -3.20 -16.95 22.51
CA TYR A 637 -2.12 -16.43 23.36
C TYR A 637 -1.13 -15.50 22.63
N VAL A 638 -1.59 -14.86 21.55
CA VAL A 638 -0.82 -13.87 20.79
C VAL A 638 -1.39 -12.48 21.02
N ALA A 639 -0.56 -11.56 21.54
CA ALA A 639 -1.01 -10.26 22.03
C ALA A 639 -1.74 -9.38 21.00
N ASP A 640 -1.34 -9.44 19.72
CA ASP A 640 -1.92 -8.63 18.64
C ASP A 640 -3.09 -9.31 17.90
N THR A 641 -3.53 -10.48 18.36
CA THR A 641 -4.72 -11.17 17.83
C THR A 641 -5.89 -10.95 18.79
N PRO A 642 -7.00 -10.33 18.32
CA PRO A 642 -8.20 -10.21 19.13
C PRO A 642 -8.77 -11.56 19.55
N GLN A 643 -9.22 -11.66 20.80
CA GLN A 643 -9.88 -12.85 21.32
C GLN A 643 -11.22 -13.08 20.63
N GLU A 644 -11.51 -14.35 20.32
CA GLU A 644 -12.74 -14.77 19.66
C GLU A 644 -13.42 -15.88 20.48
N MET A 645 -14.72 -15.80 20.74
CA MET A 645 -15.44 -16.87 21.46
C MET A 645 -15.84 -18.02 20.53
N THR A 646 -16.15 -17.70 19.28
CA THR A 646 -16.71 -18.66 18.32
C THR A 646 -16.15 -18.40 16.95
N SER A 647 -15.65 -19.44 16.27
CA SER A 647 -15.11 -19.36 14.90
C SER A 647 -16.04 -18.66 13.89
N THR A 648 -15.46 -18.01 12.88
CA THR A 648 -16.23 -17.38 11.79
C THR A 648 -16.66 -18.37 10.72
N ASN A 649 -17.86 -18.16 10.17
CA ASN A 649 -18.35 -18.88 8.99
C ASN A 649 -18.58 -17.91 7.82
N GLY A 650 -17.98 -18.22 6.67
CA GLY A 650 -18.11 -17.42 5.45
C GLY A 650 -17.23 -16.16 5.50
N CYS A 651 -17.77 -15.06 4.95
CA CYS A 651 -17.08 -13.77 4.87
C CYS A 651 -17.96 -12.62 5.37
N PRO A 652 -18.30 -12.59 6.67
CA PRO A 652 -19.08 -11.48 7.20
C PRO A 652 -18.28 -10.18 7.11
N VAL A 653 -18.97 -9.04 6.94
CA VAL A 653 -18.32 -7.71 6.93
C VAL A 653 -17.87 -7.30 8.34
N TYR A 654 -18.52 -7.84 9.36
CA TYR A 654 -18.28 -7.54 10.77
C TYR A 654 -18.66 -8.74 11.63
N LYS A 655 -17.80 -9.07 12.59
CA LYS A 655 -18.09 -10.03 13.66
C LYS A 655 -17.27 -9.61 14.88
N ASP A 656 -17.90 -9.66 16.04
CA ASP A 656 -17.29 -9.36 17.33
C ASP A 656 -18.02 -10.18 18.37
N SER A 657 -17.43 -11.33 18.69
CA SER A 657 -17.96 -12.31 19.63
C SER A 657 -17.53 -12.03 21.07
N CYS A 658 -16.49 -11.21 21.25
CA CYS A 658 -16.00 -10.76 22.55
C CYS A 658 -15.94 -9.22 22.66
N PRO A 659 -17.09 -8.51 22.59
CA PRO A 659 -17.13 -7.04 22.58
C PRO A 659 -16.71 -6.37 23.89
N SER A 660 -16.37 -7.16 24.91
CA SER A 660 -15.97 -6.70 26.24
C SER A 660 -14.66 -7.33 26.73
N SER A 661 -13.94 -8.08 25.87
CA SER A 661 -12.61 -8.61 26.19
C SER A 661 -11.52 -7.59 25.84
N GLY A 662 -10.50 -7.45 26.71
CA GLY A 662 -9.28 -6.68 26.45
C GLY A 662 -9.30 -5.21 26.90
N ILE A 663 -8.13 -4.53 26.80
CA ILE A 663 -7.95 -3.11 27.15
C ILE A 663 -8.35 -2.22 25.97
N SER A 664 -9.21 -1.21 26.20
CA SER A 664 -9.68 -0.26 25.17
C SER A 664 -8.53 0.44 24.43
N SER A 665 -8.58 0.41 23.09
CA SER A 665 -7.63 1.08 22.18
C SER A 665 -7.44 2.59 22.43
N THR A 666 -8.41 3.26 23.05
CA THR A 666 -8.38 4.71 23.34
C THR A 666 -7.67 5.10 24.64
N ALA A 667 -7.33 4.14 25.50
CA ALA A 667 -6.74 4.42 26.81
C ALA A 667 -5.21 4.54 26.77
N TYR A 668 -4.56 4.04 25.71
CA TYR A 668 -3.10 4.04 25.60
C TYR A 668 -2.59 5.11 24.63
N THR A 669 -1.74 6.01 25.14
CA THR A 669 -1.20 7.14 24.37
C THR A 669 0.32 7.12 24.25
N GLY A 670 0.99 6.12 24.83
CA GLY A 670 2.45 5.94 24.74
C GLY A 670 3.27 6.94 25.55
N LEU A 671 2.67 7.63 26.53
CA LEU A 671 3.35 8.58 27.40
C LEU A 671 4.11 7.85 28.54
N ALA A 672 5.31 8.32 28.86
CA ALA A 672 6.18 7.75 29.90
C ALA A 672 5.54 7.72 31.31
N SER A 673 4.46 8.47 31.53
CA SER A 673 3.68 8.46 32.77
C SER A 673 2.69 7.30 32.90
N GLN A 674 2.51 6.47 31.86
CA GLN A 674 1.54 5.36 31.82
C GLN A 674 2.13 3.98 32.18
N GLY A 675 3.41 3.89 32.55
CA GLY A 675 4.09 2.62 32.90
C GLY A 675 4.62 1.84 31.68
N ASN A 676 5.26 0.68 31.93
CA ASN A 676 5.74 -0.20 30.87
C ASN A 676 4.56 -0.87 30.15
N ASN A 677 4.45 -0.58 28.84
CA ASN A 677 3.77 -1.31 27.76
C ASN A 677 2.37 -1.91 28.04
N PRO A 678 1.29 -1.51 27.32
CA PRO A 678 -0.03 -2.13 27.44
C PRO A 678 -0.06 -3.53 26.84
N TYR A 679 0.93 -3.92 26.04
CA TYR A 679 1.11 -5.30 25.58
C TYR A 679 1.77 -6.17 26.67
N GLY A 680 1.40 -5.99 27.94
CA GLY A 680 1.57 -7.06 28.93
C GLY A 680 0.82 -8.34 28.49
N PRO A 681 0.63 -9.35 29.35
CA PRO A 681 0.06 -10.66 28.99
C PRO A 681 -1.43 -10.64 28.57
N GLN A 682 -1.95 -9.56 27.97
CA GLN A 682 -3.35 -9.37 27.61
C GLN A 682 -3.51 -9.17 26.10
N GLY A 683 -4.46 -9.89 25.51
CA GLY A 683 -4.82 -9.79 24.10
C GLY A 683 -5.50 -8.46 23.74
N TYR A 684 -5.34 -8.03 22.49
CA TYR A 684 -5.93 -6.81 21.94
C TYR A 684 -7.48 -6.85 21.97
N SER A 685 -8.15 -5.83 22.51
CA SER A 685 -9.61 -5.70 22.37
C SER A 685 -9.96 -5.27 20.94
N GLY A 686 -10.76 -6.04 20.21
CA GLY A 686 -11.11 -5.70 18.83
C GLY A 686 -12.17 -6.62 18.24
N VAL A 687 -12.56 -6.34 16.99
CA VAL A 687 -13.43 -7.21 16.22
C VAL A 687 -12.75 -8.57 15.99
N ASP A 688 -13.56 -9.62 15.86
CA ASP A 688 -13.06 -10.97 15.60
C ASP A 688 -12.15 -10.94 14.35
N PRO A 689 -11.04 -11.70 14.34
CA PRO A 689 -10.03 -11.64 13.29
C PRO A 689 -10.48 -12.41 12.02
N ILE A 690 -11.60 -12.01 11.42
CA ILE A 690 -12.24 -12.67 10.27
C ILE A 690 -11.35 -12.81 9.02
N HIS A 691 -10.26 -12.04 8.94
CA HIS A 691 -9.30 -12.05 7.85
C HIS A 691 -8.03 -12.87 8.14
N ASN A 692 -7.94 -13.46 9.33
CA ASN A 692 -6.79 -14.22 9.81
C ASN A 692 -6.83 -15.66 9.28
N PHE A 693 -5.69 -16.18 8.82
CA PHE A 693 -5.59 -17.57 8.34
C PHE A 693 -5.97 -18.59 9.41
N MET A 694 -5.79 -18.30 10.70
CA MET A 694 -6.14 -19.18 11.81
C MET A 694 -7.63 -19.13 12.20
N ASP A 695 -8.48 -18.41 11.48
CA ASP A 695 -9.95 -18.48 11.62
C ASP A 695 -10.58 -19.43 10.58
N TYR A 696 -11.86 -19.80 10.70
CA TYR A 696 -12.61 -20.65 9.77
C TYR A 696 -13.35 -19.87 8.64
N SER A 697 -13.00 -18.60 8.46
CA SER A 697 -13.46 -17.78 7.34
C SER A 697 -13.23 -18.45 5.98
N SER A 698 -14.01 -18.05 4.97
CA SER A 698 -13.77 -18.52 3.59
C SER A 698 -12.49 -17.93 3.02
N ASP A 699 -11.87 -18.62 2.05
CA ASP A 699 -10.61 -18.19 1.42
C ASP A 699 -10.66 -16.75 0.88
N ALA A 700 -11.83 -16.29 0.42
CA ALA A 700 -12.03 -14.92 -0.08
C ALA A 700 -11.81 -13.82 0.99
N CYS A 701 -11.81 -14.18 2.28
CA CYS A 701 -11.60 -13.24 3.38
C CYS A 701 -10.17 -13.23 3.88
N TYR A 702 -9.41 -14.30 3.66
CA TYR A 702 -8.09 -14.40 4.25
C TYR A 702 -7.16 -13.33 3.67
N GLN A 703 -6.44 -12.66 4.57
CA GLN A 703 -5.45 -11.64 4.23
C GLN A 703 -4.05 -12.01 4.72
N GLY A 704 -3.92 -12.71 5.86
CA GLY A 704 -2.62 -13.02 6.44
C GLY A 704 -2.66 -13.48 7.88
N PHE A 705 -1.48 -13.76 8.43
CA PHE A 705 -1.22 -13.84 9.87
C PHE A 705 -0.96 -12.43 10.43
N THR A 706 -1.17 -12.23 11.73
CA THR A 706 -0.69 -11.02 12.41
C THR A 706 0.83 -11.04 12.58
N ALA A 707 1.43 -9.89 12.91
CA ALA A 707 2.88 -9.82 13.13
C ALA A 707 3.29 -10.62 14.37
N GLY A 708 2.48 -10.58 15.43
CA GLY A 708 2.67 -11.38 16.64
C GLY A 708 2.56 -12.87 16.36
N GLN A 709 1.66 -13.31 15.48
CA GLN A 709 1.58 -14.71 15.06
C GLN A 709 2.85 -15.14 14.30
N GLY A 710 3.43 -14.25 13.49
CA GLY A 710 4.74 -14.46 12.86
C GLY A 710 5.87 -14.67 13.88
N ALA A 711 5.94 -13.80 14.89
CA ALA A 711 6.92 -13.94 15.98
C ALA A 711 6.72 -15.23 16.79
N ARG A 712 5.46 -15.57 17.09
CA ARG A 712 5.10 -16.80 17.80
C ARG A 712 5.59 -18.03 17.07
N MET A 713 5.35 -18.11 15.76
CA MET A 713 5.83 -19.24 14.93
C MET A 713 7.36 -19.35 14.95
N LEU A 714 8.10 -18.25 14.91
CA LEU A 714 9.57 -18.26 14.99
C LEU A 714 10.06 -18.79 16.34
N ASN A 715 9.45 -18.36 17.45
CA ASN A 715 9.83 -18.82 18.78
C ASN A 715 9.50 -20.30 18.97
N VAL A 716 8.30 -20.73 18.58
CA VAL A 716 7.91 -22.14 18.60
C VAL A 716 8.80 -22.98 17.68
N TRP A 717 9.17 -22.47 16.50
CA TRP A 717 10.14 -23.13 15.62
C TRP A 717 11.48 -23.39 16.31
N ASN A 718 12.04 -22.38 16.98
CA ASN A 718 13.31 -22.52 17.69
C ASN A 718 13.24 -23.52 18.85
N ILE A 719 12.10 -23.59 19.54
CA ILE A 719 11.88 -24.51 20.66
C ILE A 719 11.69 -25.95 20.18
N TYR A 720 10.94 -26.16 19.08
CA TYR A 720 10.44 -27.48 18.73
C TYR A 720 11.01 -28.10 17.45
N ARG A 721 11.52 -27.30 16.50
CA ARG A 721 11.90 -27.80 15.16
C ARG A 721 13.34 -27.48 14.76
N ALA A 722 13.88 -26.32 15.17
CA ALA A 722 15.21 -25.90 14.74
C ALA A 722 16.28 -26.96 15.07
N GLY A 723 17.00 -27.40 14.03
CA GLY A 723 18.08 -28.38 14.14
C GLY A 723 17.65 -29.84 14.34
N ARG A 724 16.35 -30.17 14.24
CA ARG A 724 15.79 -31.52 14.46
C ARG A 724 15.36 -32.26 13.19
#